data_AF-A0A8T5ALV5-F1
#
_entry.id   AF-A0A8T5ALV5-F1
#
_cell.length_a   1.000
_cell.length_b   1.000
_cell.length_c   1.000
_cell.angle_alpha   90.00
_cell.angle_beta   90.00
_cell.angle_gamma   90.00
#
_symmetry.space_group_name_H-M   'P 1'
#
loop_
_entity.id
_entity.type
_entity.pdbx_description
1 polymer ?
#
loop_
_entity_poly.entity_id
_entity_poly.type
_entity_poly.pdbx_seq_one_letter_code
_entity_poly.pdbx_strand_id
1 'polypeptide(L)'
;MSSKHVRVVGLLLLLLALPSAFAAAAASTIWGIEGSNSFEPIVWYAPPLNGGGVPPRFAPEPIGEAETTPEGAVGGIKVVFIAVYFRDLNHTLSISEVRSFVDRMDSYYREVSHGRAWLEADVVGWYRLDKSLSYYGRDGRMVDDPNFDGSIDSWWLLRDAVAVADPYVNFSRYDKLVVIHAGYGQESSKNSNDIWSVAYIGGVWTKTRDGNSFYGGALVPEMEAQGASPLGVACHELAHLIGLLDLYGRNGESYVGRWSLMDRGLWNGDPPGSSPAHPDAWSRIRLEWIPNDKIYMATIGVKTDVALSPAEAEPGEGEYQLVKVPLSSDGKKYYLIEARSRIGFDSALPGEGVVIYAVDEKLQAQGGRVKAYDAVDSTDTLDDAAYTPGMAFVDPKNQFTIRVSASTGGNSYTVQVDRSGPAPDVAIERISFDPPEVQANETVYITAHISNRGTEPAKGFTITCLINGEPHKAFTGLSLNPGESKDLNTNWRAVEGLNVVRFQVEPTTLTGDSDMSNNVLETTLAVGYSLIIMVPVNATVRVNGTAYTPGPGGRVAVQAAPGSRVTVEVERIVDQGGGTRSVFKGWDDGSQENPRTVTVQGIETLEAEYGRQYLVDVDPDIGEVKGGGWYDENSTARIEAEDPCRVQEGVTRLTFSGWKGDLEGTSPIVELTVDQPLRIQATWTRQYYLRVVSPFGSTMGEGWYDEGKAASFAVVNQTIEGNGTRARFMGWTGDYRGAQPSAALTVDGPKEIRAVWLIEYLLTLESPYGDPEGGGWYPEGRTANISISRIVQGGDGVRHAFKAWTGDLEASTPEASVKMDSPKHVRATWSTQYRLLLEAVGLSSSSKPVFNVTIDGRQYRYGVQPGQGAEIWLDEGEAFTVSAVERVPSRIGFYILDHLEDENGYPLEGQLTADSPHTVRAVYRQSFGCLIATAAYESELSPQVQYLRDFRDGLVMKTFAGSSFMKVFNAWYYSFSPSLAPELAKSETGKAIARIWLKPLLGILEGSSLVYAKLGRWPEAAVVAAGIEASLLIGLVYLSPIASPIAVKAWRRKGKLELSTRIMGTLVGLSLMLTGIAELSALQTFMEASSAILVLTFMAVGSLIPALAAAAYSKSRRNRSKP
;
A
#
# COMPACT_ATOMS: atom_id res chain seq x y z
N MET A 1 -5.73 58.19 82.88
CA MET A 1 -5.55 58.98 81.64
C MET A 1 -4.75 58.14 80.65
N SER A 2 -5.03 58.19 79.34
CA SER A 2 -4.46 57.25 78.35
C SER A 2 -3.03 57.60 77.92
N SER A 3 -2.18 56.58 77.75
CA SER A 3 -0.77 56.71 77.37
C SER A 3 -0.54 57.32 75.98
N LYS A 4 -1.54 57.30 75.09
CA LYS A 4 -1.46 57.93 73.76
C LYS A 4 -1.27 59.45 73.83
N HIS A 5 -1.85 60.13 74.82
CA HIS A 5 -1.67 61.60 74.96
C HIS A 5 -0.27 61.97 75.48
N VAL A 6 0.31 61.14 76.35
CA VAL A 6 1.68 61.33 76.86
C VAL A 6 2.71 61.26 75.73
N ARG A 7 2.49 60.45 74.69
CA ARG A 7 3.38 60.38 73.52
C ARG A 7 3.33 61.63 72.63
N VAL A 8 2.17 62.27 72.44
CA VAL A 8 2.07 63.49 71.60
C VAL A 8 2.66 64.71 72.31
N VAL A 9 2.31 64.91 73.59
CA VAL A 9 2.92 65.94 74.44
C VAL A 9 4.42 65.66 74.61
N GLY A 10 4.79 64.39 74.75
CA GLY A 10 6.17 63.93 74.79
C GLY A 10 6.95 64.24 73.51
N LEU A 11 6.37 64.03 72.32
CA LEU A 11 7.02 64.37 71.04
C LEU A 11 7.21 65.88 70.88
N LEU A 12 6.21 66.69 71.26
CA LEU A 12 6.32 68.15 71.28
C LEU A 12 7.41 68.65 72.25
N LEU A 13 7.70 67.90 73.32
CA LEU A 13 8.83 68.17 74.22
C LEU A 13 10.16 67.57 73.72
N LEU A 14 10.14 66.47 72.94
CA LEU A 14 11.33 65.84 72.35
C LEU A 14 11.85 66.55 71.09
N LEU A 15 10.97 67.23 70.35
CA LEU A 15 11.34 68.05 69.18
C LEU A 15 12.18 69.29 69.55
N LEU A 16 12.35 69.57 70.85
CA LEU A 16 13.34 70.50 71.37
C LEU A 16 14.76 69.88 71.47
N ALA A 17 14.96 68.60 71.10
CA ALA A 17 16.18 67.84 71.41
C ALA A 17 16.48 66.60 70.51
N LEU A 18 16.50 66.71 69.16
CA LEU A 18 16.87 65.59 68.27
C LEU A 18 17.67 66.01 67.00
N PRO A 19 18.83 65.37 66.71
CA PRO A 19 19.52 65.49 65.42
C PRO A 19 20.00 64.15 64.76
N SER A 20 19.52 62.96 65.16
CA SER A 20 20.33 61.72 65.05
C SER A 20 19.77 60.49 64.28
N ALA A 21 18.78 60.60 63.38
CA ALA A 21 18.15 59.41 62.74
C ALA A 21 18.20 59.41 61.19
N PHE A 22 19.03 58.54 60.57
CA PHE A 22 19.28 58.60 59.10
C PHE A 22 19.64 57.27 58.38
N ALA A 23 19.56 56.08 59.01
CA ALA A 23 20.56 55.02 58.71
C ALA A 23 20.13 53.56 58.35
N ALA A 24 18.87 53.19 58.05
CA ALA A 24 18.53 51.76 57.83
C ALA A 24 17.36 51.42 56.88
N ALA A 25 17.62 50.69 55.77
CA ALA A 25 16.65 49.88 54.99
C ALA A 25 17.33 49.06 53.85
N ALA A 26 17.24 47.71 53.83
CA ALA A 26 17.54 46.81 52.68
C ALA A 26 17.18 45.30 52.89
N ALA A 27 16.96 44.56 51.78
CA ALA A 27 17.01 43.07 51.55
C ALA A 27 15.78 42.12 51.80
N SER A 28 15.34 41.34 50.76
CA SER A 28 14.57 40.03 50.83
C SER A 28 14.06 39.45 49.46
N THR A 29 14.36 38.18 49.04
CA THR A 29 13.72 37.44 47.87
C THR A 29 13.97 35.88 47.81
N ILE A 30 13.38 35.15 46.81
CA ILE A 30 13.69 33.82 46.10
C ILE A 30 13.00 32.43 46.48
N TRP A 31 12.48 31.63 45.47
CA TRP A 31 12.32 30.12 45.28
C TRP A 31 10.93 29.32 45.16
N GLY A 32 10.88 28.17 44.41
CA GLY A 32 9.75 27.14 44.21
C GLY A 32 9.97 25.99 43.11
N ILE A 33 9.19 24.84 43.04
CA ILE A 33 9.20 23.64 42.04
C ILE A 33 8.07 22.53 42.37
N GLU A 34 7.59 21.39 41.73
CA GLU A 34 7.77 20.38 40.58
C GLU A 34 6.37 19.76 40.04
N GLY A 35 6.03 18.56 39.41
CA GLY A 35 6.57 17.20 38.95
C GLY A 35 5.48 16.18 38.32
N SER A 36 5.76 14.94 37.79
CA SER A 36 4.79 13.94 37.09
C SER A 36 5.17 12.38 36.94
N ASN A 37 4.29 11.41 36.49
CA ASN A 37 4.52 9.93 36.13
C ASN A 37 3.25 9.15 35.50
N SER A 38 3.05 7.84 35.09
CA SER A 38 3.73 6.46 34.97
C SER A 38 3.07 5.44 33.89
N PHE A 39 3.10 4.06 34.00
CA PHE A 39 2.79 2.99 32.92
C PHE A 39 2.45 1.48 33.37
N GLU A 40 2.06 0.54 32.44
CA GLU A 40 2.15 -1.01 32.35
C GLU A 40 1.30 -2.01 33.26
N PRO A 41 1.27 -3.42 33.19
CA PRO A 41 1.67 -4.54 32.22
C PRO A 41 0.83 -5.92 32.07
N ILE A 42 0.89 -6.60 30.88
CA ILE A 42 0.94 -8.07 30.37
C ILE A 42 0.42 -9.40 31.10
N VAL A 43 -0.05 -10.46 30.32
CA VAL A 43 0.22 -11.99 30.35
C VAL A 43 -0.98 -12.99 30.01
N TRP A 44 -0.71 -14.28 29.62
CA TRP A 44 -1.54 -15.30 28.88
C TRP A 44 -1.99 -16.62 29.60
N TYR A 45 -3.05 -17.30 29.09
CA TYR A 45 -3.19 -18.77 28.78
C TYR A 45 -4.53 -19.05 27.99
N ALA A 46 -4.76 -20.25 27.40
CA ALA A 46 -5.87 -20.60 26.48
C ALA A 46 -6.44 -22.03 26.75
N PRO A 47 -7.56 -22.54 26.16
CA PRO A 47 -8.45 -22.05 25.06
C PRO A 47 -9.90 -21.73 25.57
N PRO A 48 -10.95 -21.38 24.76
CA PRO A 48 -11.25 -21.65 23.34
C PRO A 48 -10.78 -20.56 22.35
N LEU A 49 -10.68 -20.90 21.06
CA LEU A 49 -10.16 -20.00 20.00
C LEU A 49 -11.21 -19.01 19.45
N ASN A 50 -11.76 -18.20 20.34
CA ASN A 50 -12.08 -16.81 20.03
C ASN A 50 -10.84 -15.94 20.28
N GLY A 51 -9.86 -16.11 19.41
CA GLY A 51 -8.58 -15.41 19.39
C GLY A 51 -7.82 -15.78 18.11
N GLY A 52 -6.91 -14.91 17.66
CA GLY A 52 -6.14 -15.10 16.43
C GLY A 52 -5.11 -16.23 16.57
N GLY A 53 -5.55 -17.46 16.32
CA GLY A 53 -4.67 -18.62 16.23
C GLY A 53 -3.81 -18.59 14.98
N VAL A 54 -2.54 -18.99 15.11
CA VAL A 54 -1.68 -19.31 13.97
C VAL A 54 -2.28 -20.53 13.25
N PRO A 55 -2.24 -20.61 11.90
CA PRO A 55 -2.67 -21.80 11.16
C PRO A 55 -1.89 -23.07 11.57
N PRO A 56 -2.35 -24.27 11.13
CA PRO A 56 -1.68 -25.53 11.45
C PRO A 56 -0.19 -25.54 11.09
N ARG A 57 0.59 -26.35 11.82
CA ARG A 57 2.03 -26.56 11.59
C ARG A 57 2.37 -27.50 10.42
N PHE A 58 1.35 -27.93 9.68
CA PHE A 58 1.44 -28.89 8.58
C PHE A 58 0.50 -28.40 7.47
N ALA A 59 0.94 -28.51 6.21
CA ALA A 59 0.10 -28.21 5.06
C ALA A 59 -1.05 -29.22 4.94
N PRO A 60 -2.15 -28.88 4.23
CA PRO A 60 -3.10 -29.88 3.72
C PRO A 60 -2.40 -30.90 2.82
N GLU A 61 -2.86 -32.14 2.84
CA GLU A 61 -2.45 -33.14 1.84
C GLU A 61 -3.31 -32.97 0.57
N PRO A 62 -2.71 -32.90 -0.64
CA PRO A 62 -3.44 -33.04 -1.90
C PRO A 62 -4.13 -34.41 -2.01
N ILE A 63 -5.20 -34.55 -2.79
CA ILE A 63 -5.80 -35.88 -3.04
C ILE A 63 -4.90 -36.72 -3.95
N GLY A 64 -3.93 -37.40 -3.35
CA GLY A 64 -3.23 -38.54 -3.94
C GLY A 64 -2.99 -39.71 -2.95
N GLU A 65 -3.07 -39.46 -1.64
CA GLU A 65 -2.61 -40.42 -0.62
C GLU A 65 -3.67 -40.83 0.44
N ALA A 66 -4.75 -40.07 0.64
CA ALA A 66 -5.70 -40.30 1.73
C ALA A 66 -7.07 -40.85 1.26
N GLU A 67 -7.48 -42.00 1.79
CA GLU A 67 -8.79 -42.61 1.51
C GLU A 67 -9.93 -41.93 2.28
N THR A 68 -10.60 -40.96 1.64
CA THR A 68 -11.84 -40.37 2.15
C THR A 68 -13.05 -41.26 1.86
N THR A 69 -14.08 -41.19 2.72
CA THR A 69 -15.42 -41.71 2.41
C THR A 69 -16.16 -40.71 1.50
N PRO A 70 -16.84 -41.16 0.43
CA PRO A 70 -17.66 -40.29 -0.41
C PRO A 70 -18.79 -39.62 0.40
N GLU A 71 -18.67 -38.31 0.62
CA GLU A 71 -19.66 -37.52 1.40
C GLU A 71 -20.35 -36.47 0.53
N GLY A 72 -21.67 -36.64 0.34
CA GLY A 72 -22.50 -35.74 -0.45
C GLY A 72 -22.42 -35.97 -1.97
N ALA A 73 -22.05 -37.17 -2.42
CA ALA A 73 -21.94 -37.53 -3.83
C ALA A 73 -23.29 -37.79 -4.54
N VAL A 74 -24.41 -37.84 -3.80
CA VAL A 74 -25.76 -38.08 -4.32
C VAL A 74 -26.69 -36.99 -3.80
N GLY A 75 -27.55 -36.47 -4.68
CA GLY A 75 -28.39 -35.29 -4.45
C GLY A 75 -27.70 -33.99 -4.88
N GLY A 76 -28.12 -32.87 -4.27
CA GLY A 76 -27.56 -31.55 -4.52
C GLY A 76 -26.22 -31.33 -3.81
N ILE A 77 -25.13 -31.29 -4.58
CA ILE A 77 -23.77 -30.97 -4.14
C ILE A 77 -23.70 -29.46 -3.91
N LYS A 78 -23.79 -29.02 -2.65
CA LYS A 78 -23.76 -27.59 -2.31
C LYS A 78 -22.35 -27.05 -2.34
N VAL A 79 -22.08 -26.22 -3.33
CA VAL A 79 -20.74 -25.72 -3.65
C VAL A 79 -20.76 -24.22 -3.88
N VAL A 80 -19.72 -23.53 -3.43
CA VAL A 80 -19.48 -22.13 -3.79
C VAL A 80 -18.23 -22.01 -4.64
N PHE A 81 -18.38 -21.33 -5.79
CA PHE A 81 -17.30 -21.01 -6.71
C PHE A 81 -16.89 -19.54 -6.51
N ILE A 82 -15.71 -19.31 -5.94
CA ILE A 82 -15.17 -17.96 -5.70
C ILE A 82 -14.21 -17.60 -6.81
N ALA A 83 -14.54 -16.59 -7.62
CA ALA A 83 -13.65 -16.09 -8.67
C ALA A 83 -12.66 -15.05 -8.10
N VAL A 84 -11.35 -15.23 -8.30
CA VAL A 84 -10.29 -14.37 -7.73
C VAL A 84 -9.18 -14.03 -8.71
N TYR A 85 -8.76 -12.77 -8.72
CA TYR A 85 -7.67 -12.28 -9.56
C TYR A 85 -6.57 -11.59 -8.75
N PHE A 86 -5.41 -11.44 -9.35
CA PHE A 86 -4.17 -11.16 -8.64
C PHE A 86 -3.79 -9.66 -8.67
N ARG A 87 -2.73 -9.32 -7.94
CA ARG A 87 -2.20 -7.96 -7.91
C ARG A 87 -1.70 -7.50 -9.29
N ASP A 88 -1.12 -8.42 -10.04
CA ASP A 88 -0.39 -8.25 -11.30
C ASP A 88 -1.09 -8.89 -12.52
N LEU A 89 -1.91 -9.94 -12.31
CA LEU A 89 -2.74 -10.54 -13.37
C LEU A 89 -4.22 -10.26 -13.14
N ASN A 90 -4.88 -9.65 -14.13
CA ASN A 90 -6.32 -9.47 -14.17
C ASN A 90 -7.00 -10.66 -14.87
N HIS A 91 -8.24 -10.95 -14.49
CA HIS A 91 -9.08 -11.96 -15.13
C HIS A 91 -9.42 -11.61 -16.60
N THR A 92 -9.76 -12.63 -17.39
CA THR A 92 -10.25 -12.50 -18.77
C THR A 92 -11.75 -12.72 -18.88
N LEU A 93 -12.32 -13.68 -18.13
CA LEU A 93 -13.74 -14.01 -18.20
C LEU A 93 -14.61 -13.05 -17.39
N SER A 94 -15.83 -12.77 -17.84
CA SER A 94 -16.86 -12.14 -17.02
C SER A 94 -17.46 -13.15 -16.03
N ILE A 95 -18.02 -12.68 -14.91
CA ILE A 95 -18.72 -13.54 -13.94
C ILE A 95 -19.97 -14.24 -14.54
N SER A 96 -20.46 -13.77 -15.68
CA SER A 96 -21.48 -14.44 -16.50
C SER A 96 -20.93 -15.65 -17.29
N GLU A 97 -19.71 -15.56 -17.81
CA GLU A 97 -19.03 -16.67 -18.49
C GLU A 97 -18.58 -17.73 -17.48
N VAL A 98 -18.08 -17.31 -16.30
CA VAL A 98 -17.77 -18.21 -15.18
C VAL A 98 -19.03 -18.95 -14.67
N ARG A 99 -20.21 -18.32 -14.74
CA ARG A 99 -21.49 -19.01 -14.47
C ARG A 99 -21.83 -20.03 -15.56
N SER A 100 -21.75 -19.64 -16.83
CA SER A 100 -21.98 -20.54 -17.97
C SER A 100 -21.04 -21.75 -17.96
N PHE A 101 -19.82 -21.59 -17.44
CA PHE A 101 -18.86 -22.65 -17.17
C PHE A 101 -19.33 -23.61 -16.06
N VAL A 102 -19.78 -23.08 -14.92
CA VAL A 102 -20.33 -23.89 -13.82
C VAL A 102 -21.65 -24.58 -14.20
N ASP A 103 -22.51 -23.94 -15.00
CA ASP A 103 -23.73 -24.55 -15.56
C ASP A 103 -23.38 -25.75 -16.48
N ARG A 104 -22.22 -25.68 -17.16
CA ARG A 104 -21.69 -26.79 -17.97
C ARG A 104 -21.09 -27.91 -17.12
N MET A 105 -20.52 -27.59 -15.96
CA MET A 105 -20.15 -28.58 -14.94
C MET A 105 -21.39 -29.28 -14.35
N ASP A 106 -22.44 -28.53 -14.01
CA ASP A 106 -23.71 -29.12 -13.55
C ASP A 106 -24.32 -30.05 -14.61
N SER A 107 -24.27 -29.65 -15.88
CA SER A 107 -24.67 -30.49 -17.02
C SER A 107 -23.87 -31.80 -17.09
N TYR A 108 -22.55 -31.75 -16.87
CA TYR A 108 -21.70 -32.95 -16.79
C TYR A 108 -22.12 -33.86 -15.62
N TYR A 109 -22.20 -33.33 -14.39
CA TYR A 109 -22.56 -34.12 -13.20
C TYR A 109 -23.96 -34.76 -13.29
N ARG A 110 -24.91 -34.09 -13.93
CA ARG A 110 -26.24 -34.67 -14.21
C ARG A 110 -26.18 -35.83 -15.22
N GLU A 111 -25.36 -35.72 -16.26
CA GLU A 111 -25.22 -36.77 -17.28
C GLU A 111 -24.54 -38.02 -16.70
N VAL A 112 -23.34 -37.87 -16.14
CA VAL A 112 -22.51 -39.00 -15.67
C VAL A 112 -23.09 -39.77 -14.47
N SER A 113 -24.06 -39.17 -13.78
CA SER A 113 -24.76 -39.75 -12.63
C SER A 113 -26.21 -40.19 -12.91
N HIS A 114 -26.69 -40.05 -14.16
CA HIS A 114 -28.10 -40.29 -14.52
C HIS A 114 -29.07 -39.51 -13.61
N GLY A 115 -28.80 -38.21 -13.44
CA GLY A 115 -29.57 -37.28 -12.61
C GLY A 115 -29.48 -37.51 -11.10
N ARG A 116 -28.71 -38.50 -10.61
CA ARG A 116 -28.58 -38.81 -9.18
C ARG A 116 -27.75 -37.78 -8.41
N ALA A 117 -26.90 -37.02 -9.10
CA ALA A 117 -26.14 -35.90 -8.56
C ALA A 117 -26.32 -34.64 -9.41
N TRP A 118 -26.24 -33.48 -8.78
CA TRP A 118 -26.21 -32.18 -9.44
C TRP A 118 -25.55 -31.12 -8.56
N LEU A 119 -25.20 -29.96 -9.09
CA LEU A 119 -24.59 -28.86 -8.35
C LEU A 119 -25.67 -27.91 -7.81
N GLU A 120 -25.69 -27.71 -6.49
CA GLU A 120 -26.36 -26.57 -5.85
C GLU A 120 -25.33 -25.44 -5.72
N ALA A 121 -24.97 -24.86 -6.86
CA ALA A 121 -23.86 -23.92 -7.00
C ALA A 121 -24.28 -22.44 -6.88
N ASP A 122 -23.47 -21.65 -6.16
CA ASP A 122 -23.46 -20.18 -6.26
C ASP A 122 -22.07 -19.70 -6.72
N VAL A 123 -22.04 -18.80 -7.71
CA VAL A 123 -20.80 -18.29 -8.32
C VAL A 123 -20.64 -16.80 -8.00
N VAL A 124 -19.54 -16.44 -7.35
CA VAL A 124 -19.36 -15.16 -6.65
C VAL A 124 -18.01 -14.48 -6.93
N GLY A 125 -18.05 -13.15 -7.06
CA GLY A 125 -16.87 -12.31 -7.20
C GLY A 125 -16.37 -12.07 -8.63
N TRP A 126 -15.51 -11.07 -8.75
CA TRP A 126 -14.12 -11.29 -9.14
C TRP A 126 -13.32 -10.53 -8.08
N TYR A 127 -12.80 -11.21 -7.07
CA TYR A 127 -12.17 -10.56 -5.92
C TYR A 127 -10.67 -10.39 -6.15
N ARG A 128 -10.15 -9.18 -5.92
CA ARG A 128 -8.72 -8.90 -6.07
C ARG A 128 -7.94 -9.30 -4.83
N LEU A 129 -6.84 -10.01 -5.04
CA LEU A 129 -5.86 -10.37 -4.02
C LEU A 129 -4.65 -9.42 -4.06
N ASP A 130 -4.03 -9.15 -2.91
CA ASP A 130 -2.85 -8.27 -2.78
C ASP A 130 -1.52 -8.95 -3.17
N LYS A 131 -1.60 -10.22 -3.58
CA LYS A 131 -0.49 -11.09 -3.95
C LYS A 131 -0.45 -11.31 -5.46
N SER A 132 0.71 -11.69 -5.99
CA SER A 132 0.85 -12.11 -7.38
C SER A 132 0.36 -13.53 -7.61
N LEU A 133 0.10 -13.93 -8.86
CA LEU A 133 -0.14 -15.35 -9.22
C LEU A 133 1.02 -16.22 -8.71
N SER A 134 2.25 -15.82 -9.06
CA SER A 134 3.54 -16.40 -8.67
C SER A 134 3.89 -16.34 -7.16
N TYR A 135 3.01 -15.80 -6.31
CA TYR A 135 3.13 -15.95 -4.86
C TYR A 135 2.47 -17.23 -4.34
N TYR A 136 1.47 -17.74 -5.07
CA TYR A 136 0.78 -19.00 -4.77
C TYR A 136 1.29 -20.12 -5.67
N GLY A 137 1.30 -19.89 -6.98
CA GLY A 137 1.66 -20.89 -7.98
C GLY A 137 3.09 -20.74 -8.46
N ARG A 138 4.09 -21.05 -7.65
CA ARG A 138 5.48 -21.08 -8.12
C ARG A 138 6.18 -22.32 -7.61
N ASP A 139 6.75 -23.09 -8.53
CA ASP A 139 7.50 -24.30 -8.20
C ASP A 139 8.71 -24.01 -7.28
N GLY A 140 9.00 -24.98 -6.42
CA GLY A 140 10.14 -24.98 -5.51
C GLY A 140 10.88 -26.30 -5.50
N ARG A 141 10.69 -27.09 -4.44
CA ARG A 141 11.07 -28.52 -4.41
C ARG A 141 9.96 -29.42 -4.96
N MET A 142 8.72 -28.96 -4.86
CA MET A 142 7.54 -29.55 -5.47
C MET A 142 6.87 -28.52 -6.39
N VAL A 143 5.84 -28.96 -7.12
CA VAL A 143 4.90 -28.04 -7.79
C VAL A 143 4.26 -27.14 -6.74
N ASP A 144 4.05 -25.86 -7.05
CA ASP A 144 3.40 -24.90 -6.14
C ASP A 144 4.04 -24.81 -4.73
N ASP A 145 5.37 -24.94 -4.65
CA ASP A 145 6.20 -24.72 -3.44
C ASP A 145 6.95 -23.37 -3.52
N PRO A 146 6.28 -22.21 -3.40
CA PRO A 146 6.91 -20.90 -3.54
C PRO A 146 7.96 -20.62 -2.46
N ASN A 147 8.05 -21.42 -1.40
CA ASN A 147 8.89 -21.18 -0.23
C ASN A 147 10.16 -22.07 -0.17
N PHE A 148 10.18 -23.18 -0.92
CA PHE A 148 11.23 -24.22 -0.97
C PHE A 148 11.40 -25.05 0.32
N ASP A 149 10.34 -25.26 1.11
CA ASP A 149 10.37 -26.18 2.27
C ASP A 149 10.02 -27.63 1.90
N GLY A 150 9.37 -27.86 0.75
CA GLY A 150 8.92 -29.18 0.30
C GLY A 150 7.46 -29.49 0.57
N SER A 151 6.66 -28.49 0.94
CA SER A 151 5.20 -28.54 0.98
C SER A 151 4.62 -27.83 -0.24
N ILE A 152 3.46 -28.28 -0.74
CA ILE A 152 2.66 -27.51 -1.69
C ILE A 152 1.91 -26.42 -0.90
N ASP A 153 2.03 -25.16 -1.31
CA ASP A 153 1.57 -23.99 -0.56
C ASP A 153 0.45 -23.19 -1.29
N SER A 154 0.05 -23.58 -2.51
CA SER A 154 -1.02 -22.91 -3.24
C SER A 154 -2.39 -22.97 -2.53
N TRP A 155 -2.60 -23.89 -1.57
CA TRP A 155 -3.73 -23.87 -0.62
C TRP A 155 -3.89 -22.54 0.15
N TRP A 156 -2.85 -21.69 0.26
CA TRP A 156 -2.98 -20.32 0.77
C TRP A 156 -3.97 -19.49 -0.05
N LEU A 157 -4.17 -19.80 -1.33
CA LEU A 157 -5.17 -19.17 -2.19
C LEU A 157 -6.59 -19.46 -1.69
N LEU A 158 -6.90 -20.70 -1.28
CA LEU A 158 -8.22 -21.04 -0.70
C LEU A 158 -8.52 -20.18 0.54
N ARG A 159 -7.53 -20.03 1.43
CA ARG A 159 -7.62 -19.19 2.64
C ARG A 159 -7.90 -17.73 2.27
N ASP A 160 -7.10 -17.16 1.38
CA ASP A 160 -7.15 -15.73 1.04
C ASP A 160 -8.39 -15.39 0.19
N ALA A 161 -8.82 -16.29 -0.72
CA ALA A 161 -10.04 -16.18 -1.51
C ALA A 161 -11.30 -16.18 -0.62
N VAL A 162 -11.38 -17.07 0.37
CA VAL A 162 -12.49 -17.04 1.34
C VAL A 162 -12.46 -15.75 2.15
N ALA A 163 -11.29 -15.27 2.59
CA ALA A 163 -11.18 -14.05 3.38
C ALA A 163 -11.66 -12.77 2.66
N VAL A 164 -11.54 -12.69 1.33
CA VAL A 164 -12.07 -11.56 0.52
C VAL A 164 -13.55 -11.71 0.15
N ALA A 165 -14.07 -12.94 0.10
CA ALA A 165 -15.48 -13.24 -0.23
C ALA A 165 -16.42 -13.21 1.00
N ASP A 166 -15.91 -13.54 2.18
CA ASP A 166 -16.57 -13.55 3.50
C ASP A 166 -17.40 -12.30 3.87
N PRO A 167 -17.09 -11.05 3.43
CA PRO A 167 -17.99 -9.92 3.64
C PRO A 167 -19.31 -9.98 2.86
N TYR A 168 -19.44 -10.88 1.88
CA TYR A 168 -20.52 -10.92 0.88
C TYR A 168 -21.21 -12.29 0.75
N VAL A 169 -20.57 -13.36 1.23
CA VAL A 169 -20.98 -14.75 1.05
C VAL A 169 -21.33 -15.36 2.40
N ASN A 170 -22.58 -15.80 2.57
CA ASN A 170 -22.93 -16.64 3.72
C ASN A 170 -22.45 -18.07 3.46
N PHE A 171 -21.38 -18.47 4.11
CA PHE A 171 -20.73 -19.77 3.93
C PHE A 171 -21.45 -20.93 4.64
N SER A 172 -22.43 -20.67 5.51
CA SER A 172 -23.27 -21.73 6.12
C SER A 172 -24.21 -22.44 5.14
N ARG A 173 -24.22 -22.02 3.87
CA ARG A 173 -25.05 -22.60 2.79
C ARG A 173 -24.38 -23.73 2.01
N TYR A 174 -23.06 -23.92 2.12
CA TYR A 174 -22.30 -24.81 1.24
C TYR A 174 -21.46 -25.80 2.02
N ASP A 175 -21.34 -27.01 1.45
CA ASP A 175 -20.54 -28.10 2.02
C ASP A 175 -19.16 -28.19 1.35
N LYS A 176 -19.03 -27.71 0.11
CA LYS A 176 -17.81 -27.74 -0.72
C LYS A 176 -17.40 -26.32 -1.20
N LEU A 177 -16.11 -26.15 -1.49
CA LEU A 177 -15.49 -24.89 -1.91
C LEU A 177 -14.62 -25.12 -3.16
N VAL A 178 -14.81 -24.30 -4.19
CA VAL A 178 -13.91 -24.20 -5.35
C VAL A 178 -13.50 -22.74 -5.53
N VAL A 179 -12.24 -22.50 -5.86
CA VAL A 179 -11.72 -21.18 -6.22
C VAL A 179 -11.31 -21.20 -7.68
N ILE A 180 -11.90 -20.30 -8.47
CA ILE A 180 -11.58 -20.09 -9.88
C ILE A 180 -10.61 -18.92 -9.95
N HIS A 181 -9.38 -19.13 -10.42
CA HIS A 181 -8.36 -18.07 -10.46
C HIS A 181 -8.14 -17.50 -11.85
N ALA A 182 -7.72 -16.23 -11.91
CA ALA A 182 -7.31 -15.60 -13.16
C ALA A 182 -6.08 -16.28 -13.78
N GLY A 183 -5.99 -16.27 -15.11
CA GLY A 183 -4.89 -16.88 -15.86
C GLY A 183 -5.11 -18.33 -16.30
N TYR A 184 -4.01 -19.01 -16.59
CA TYR A 184 -3.98 -20.40 -17.06
C TYR A 184 -3.63 -21.38 -15.93
N GLY A 185 -4.02 -22.65 -16.07
CA GLY A 185 -3.52 -23.75 -15.25
C GLY A 185 -2.11 -24.19 -15.69
N GLN A 186 -1.23 -24.47 -14.72
CA GLN A 186 0.14 -24.93 -14.98
C GLN A 186 0.16 -26.30 -15.69
N GLU A 187 -0.85 -27.13 -15.44
CA GLU A 187 -1.10 -28.42 -16.08
C GLU A 187 -1.19 -28.34 -17.61
N SER A 188 -1.59 -27.20 -18.18
CA SER A 188 -1.56 -26.94 -19.63
C SER A 188 -0.48 -25.93 -20.04
N SER A 189 -0.21 -24.89 -19.24
CA SER A 189 0.73 -23.82 -19.60
C SER A 189 2.20 -24.22 -19.50
N LYS A 190 2.51 -25.15 -18.59
CA LYS A 190 3.87 -25.56 -18.19
C LYS A 190 4.75 -24.42 -17.66
N ASN A 191 4.18 -23.26 -17.34
CA ASN A 191 4.87 -22.15 -16.71
C ASN A 191 4.87 -22.33 -15.19
N SER A 192 6.05 -22.51 -14.60
CA SER A 192 6.28 -22.69 -13.14
C SER A 192 6.04 -21.42 -12.29
N ASN A 193 5.17 -20.53 -12.75
CA ASN A 193 4.67 -19.33 -12.07
C ASN A 193 3.13 -19.18 -12.18
N ASP A 194 2.48 -20.12 -12.88
CA ASP A 194 1.03 -20.33 -12.87
C ASP A 194 0.71 -21.39 -11.81
N ILE A 195 -0.54 -21.45 -11.34
CA ILE A 195 -0.99 -22.41 -10.33
C ILE A 195 -1.35 -23.73 -11.00
N TRP A 196 -1.00 -24.86 -10.38
CA TRP A 196 -1.45 -26.18 -10.80
C TRP A 196 -2.84 -26.50 -10.19
N SER A 197 -3.81 -26.93 -10.99
CA SER A 197 -5.14 -27.30 -10.48
C SER A 197 -5.06 -28.44 -9.47
N VAL A 198 -5.70 -28.28 -8.31
CA VAL A 198 -5.56 -29.22 -7.19
C VAL A 198 -6.69 -29.14 -6.17
N ALA A 199 -7.20 -30.32 -5.79
CA ALA A 199 -8.09 -30.54 -4.66
C ALA A 199 -7.31 -30.91 -3.39
N TYR A 200 -7.52 -30.13 -2.33
CA TYR A 200 -6.99 -30.38 -0.99
C TYR A 200 -8.08 -30.93 -0.06
N ILE A 201 -7.71 -31.86 0.81
CA ILE A 201 -8.59 -32.40 1.88
C ILE A 201 -7.99 -32.19 3.26
N GLY A 202 -8.82 -31.70 4.18
CA GLY A 202 -8.39 -31.24 5.50
C GLY A 202 -7.56 -29.96 5.47
N GLY A 203 -7.10 -29.53 6.65
CA GLY A 203 -6.08 -28.48 6.81
C GLY A 203 -6.46 -27.02 6.50
N VAL A 204 -7.41 -26.74 5.60
CA VAL A 204 -7.76 -25.38 5.13
C VAL A 204 -8.63 -24.59 6.13
N TRP A 205 -8.10 -24.39 7.34
CA TRP A 205 -8.80 -23.70 8.42
C TRP A 205 -8.87 -22.18 8.21
N THR A 206 -9.91 -21.74 7.48
CA THR A 206 -10.35 -20.35 7.43
C THR A 206 -11.60 -20.14 8.29
N LYS A 207 -11.68 -19.03 9.04
CA LYS A 207 -12.79 -18.74 9.97
C LYS A 207 -13.69 -17.68 9.36
N THR A 208 -14.83 -18.11 8.82
CA THR A 208 -15.85 -17.23 8.25
C THR A 208 -16.63 -16.50 9.35
N ARG A 209 -17.30 -15.39 8.99
CA ARG A 209 -18.22 -14.63 9.86
C ARG A 209 -19.40 -15.47 10.35
N ASP A 210 -19.87 -16.39 9.51
CA ASP A 210 -20.99 -17.29 9.81
C ASP A 210 -20.60 -18.40 10.81
N GLY A 211 -19.30 -18.56 11.11
CA GLY A 211 -18.77 -19.59 12.00
C GLY A 211 -18.43 -20.91 11.31
N ASN A 212 -18.62 -21.00 9.98
CA ASN A 212 -18.17 -22.13 9.16
C ASN A 212 -16.64 -22.11 8.93
N SER A 213 -16.09 -23.31 8.78
CA SER A 213 -14.75 -23.58 8.24
C SER A 213 -14.84 -24.77 7.31
N PHE A 214 -14.20 -24.68 6.14
CA PHE A 214 -14.17 -25.79 5.16
C PHE A 214 -13.03 -26.76 5.49
N TYR A 215 -13.25 -28.05 5.26
CA TYR A 215 -12.27 -29.11 5.50
C TYR A 215 -11.60 -29.56 4.19
N GLY A 216 -11.19 -28.59 3.37
CA GLY A 216 -10.68 -28.80 2.02
C GLY A 216 -11.27 -27.83 1.00
N GLY A 217 -10.88 -27.98 -0.27
CA GLY A 217 -11.35 -27.19 -1.40
C GLY A 217 -10.46 -27.36 -2.63
N ALA A 218 -10.96 -26.96 -3.79
CA ALA A 218 -10.26 -27.09 -5.07
C ALA A 218 -9.82 -25.73 -5.63
N LEU A 219 -8.67 -25.74 -6.33
CA LEU A 219 -8.16 -24.65 -7.16
C LEU A 219 -8.29 -25.04 -8.63
N VAL A 220 -8.84 -24.15 -9.46
CA VAL A 220 -8.95 -24.32 -10.93
C VAL A 220 -8.76 -22.98 -11.64
N PRO A 221 -8.26 -22.92 -12.89
CA PRO A 221 -8.09 -21.69 -13.64
C PRO A 221 -9.39 -21.23 -14.34
N GLU A 222 -9.40 -19.99 -14.83
CA GLU A 222 -10.44 -19.51 -15.76
C GLU A 222 -10.22 -19.99 -17.21
N MET A 223 -9.01 -20.44 -17.57
CA MET A 223 -8.62 -20.88 -18.91
C MET A 223 -7.56 -21.98 -18.87
N GLU A 224 -7.43 -22.76 -19.94
CA GLU A 224 -6.21 -23.54 -20.21
C GLU A 224 -5.39 -22.91 -21.32
N ALA A 225 -4.09 -23.14 -21.31
CA ALA A 225 -3.20 -22.71 -22.36
C ALA A 225 -3.45 -23.49 -23.67
N GLN A 226 -2.86 -23.00 -24.77
CA GLN A 226 -2.89 -23.67 -26.08
C GLN A 226 -4.30 -23.87 -26.68
N GLY A 227 -5.32 -23.20 -26.12
CA GLY A 227 -6.71 -23.27 -26.57
C GLY A 227 -7.53 -24.42 -25.96
N ALA A 228 -6.98 -25.17 -25.01
CA ALA A 228 -7.70 -26.20 -24.27
C ALA A 228 -8.81 -25.60 -23.36
N SER A 229 -9.65 -26.47 -22.81
CA SER A 229 -10.82 -26.09 -22.01
C SER A 229 -10.68 -26.57 -20.56
N PRO A 230 -10.85 -25.70 -19.54
CA PRO A 230 -10.68 -26.07 -18.13
C PRO A 230 -11.83 -26.92 -17.58
N LEU A 231 -12.80 -27.33 -18.42
CA LEU A 231 -13.97 -28.08 -17.98
C LEU A 231 -13.59 -29.47 -17.44
N GLY A 232 -12.74 -30.20 -18.16
CA GLY A 232 -12.28 -31.51 -17.72
C GLY A 232 -11.50 -31.47 -16.40
N VAL A 233 -10.60 -30.49 -16.26
CA VAL A 233 -9.84 -30.24 -15.04
C VAL A 233 -10.78 -29.87 -13.88
N ALA A 234 -11.69 -28.91 -14.07
CA ALA A 234 -12.61 -28.54 -12.98
C ALA A 234 -13.59 -29.65 -12.59
N CYS A 235 -14.00 -30.51 -13.53
CA CYS A 235 -14.76 -31.71 -13.20
C CYS A 235 -13.90 -32.72 -12.41
N HIS A 236 -12.61 -32.90 -12.76
CA HIS A 236 -11.68 -33.76 -12.03
C HIS A 236 -11.47 -33.28 -10.58
N GLU A 237 -11.15 -32.00 -10.38
CA GLU A 237 -10.94 -31.44 -9.03
C GLU A 237 -12.22 -31.44 -8.17
N LEU A 238 -13.40 -31.25 -8.77
CA LEU A 238 -14.66 -31.37 -8.03
C LEU A 238 -15.02 -32.84 -7.73
N ALA A 239 -14.57 -33.79 -8.54
CA ALA A 239 -14.79 -35.22 -8.33
C ALA A 239 -13.95 -35.73 -7.13
N HIS A 240 -12.74 -35.20 -6.97
CA HIS A 240 -11.93 -35.35 -5.76
C HIS A 240 -12.67 -34.89 -4.50
N LEU A 241 -13.32 -33.71 -4.53
CA LEU A 241 -14.06 -33.20 -3.37
C LEU A 241 -15.26 -34.07 -2.95
N ILE A 242 -15.83 -34.88 -3.86
CA ILE A 242 -16.88 -35.87 -3.53
C ILE A 242 -16.36 -37.30 -3.28
N GLY A 243 -15.04 -37.49 -3.27
CA GLY A 243 -14.39 -38.72 -2.79
C GLY A 243 -13.82 -39.66 -3.86
N LEU A 244 -13.64 -39.21 -5.11
CA LEU A 244 -12.82 -39.93 -6.09
C LEU A 244 -11.31 -39.68 -5.87
N LEU A 245 -10.52 -40.62 -6.39
CA LEU A 245 -9.06 -40.67 -6.26
C LEU A 245 -8.45 -40.80 -7.66
N ASP A 246 -7.20 -40.34 -7.82
CA ASP A 246 -6.42 -40.55 -9.05
C ASP A 246 -6.32 -42.03 -9.41
N LEU A 247 -6.54 -42.33 -10.69
CA LEU A 247 -6.29 -43.64 -11.28
C LEU A 247 -5.05 -43.64 -12.20
N TYR A 248 -4.35 -42.52 -12.34
CA TYR A 248 -3.01 -42.44 -12.94
C TYR A 248 -1.90 -42.52 -11.86
N GLY A 249 -0.70 -42.94 -12.25
CA GLY A 249 0.49 -42.99 -11.39
C GLY A 249 1.24 -41.65 -11.32
N ARG A 250 2.06 -41.48 -10.28
CA ARG A 250 2.75 -40.21 -9.96
C ARG A 250 3.76 -39.74 -11.00
N ASN A 251 4.26 -40.64 -11.85
CA ASN A 251 5.15 -40.29 -12.95
C ASN A 251 4.38 -40.12 -14.27
N GLY A 252 3.04 -40.08 -14.21
CA GLY A 252 2.15 -40.04 -15.36
C GLY A 252 1.80 -41.43 -15.93
N GLU A 253 2.04 -42.52 -15.19
CA GLU A 253 1.62 -43.85 -15.63
C GLU A 253 0.11 -43.92 -15.85
N SER A 254 -0.33 -44.25 -17.06
CA SER A 254 -1.74 -44.47 -17.38
C SER A 254 -2.14 -45.90 -16.97
N TYR A 255 -3.29 -46.07 -16.33
CA TYR A 255 -3.83 -47.40 -15.97
C TYR A 255 -5.25 -47.64 -16.50
N VAL A 256 -6.02 -46.58 -16.70
CA VAL A 256 -7.38 -46.59 -17.28
C VAL A 256 -7.43 -45.79 -18.58
N GLY A 257 -6.49 -44.87 -18.80
CA GLY A 257 -6.36 -44.12 -20.04
C GLY A 257 -7.50 -43.14 -20.29
N ARG A 258 -7.84 -42.95 -21.57
CA ARG A 258 -8.82 -41.94 -21.99
C ARG A 258 -10.28 -42.31 -21.72
N TRP A 259 -10.52 -43.38 -20.97
CA TRP A 259 -11.84 -43.92 -20.60
C TRP A 259 -12.36 -43.49 -19.22
N SER A 260 -11.59 -42.73 -18.43
CA SER A 260 -12.06 -42.21 -17.14
C SER A 260 -11.64 -40.76 -16.93
N LEU A 261 -12.53 -39.97 -16.31
CA LEU A 261 -12.22 -38.65 -15.75
C LEU A 261 -11.00 -38.68 -14.82
N MET A 262 -10.80 -39.78 -14.07
CA MET A 262 -9.75 -39.89 -13.05
C MET A 262 -8.40 -40.42 -13.60
N ASP A 263 -8.28 -40.52 -14.93
CA ASP A 263 -7.04 -40.74 -15.68
C ASP A 263 -7.09 -39.82 -16.92
N ARG A 264 -6.40 -40.13 -18.02
CA ARG A 264 -6.25 -39.25 -19.21
C ARG A 264 -7.56 -38.77 -19.85
N GLY A 265 -8.71 -39.34 -19.51
CA GLY A 265 -10.01 -38.95 -20.02
C GLY A 265 -10.45 -37.52 -19.66
N LEU A 266 -9.86 -36.86 -18.65
CA LEU A 266 -10.13 -35.45 -18.39
C LEU A 266 -9.74 -34.52 -19.55
N TRP A 267 -8.79 -34.92 -20.41
CA TRP A 267 -8.32 -34.11 -21.55
C TRP A 267 -9.04 -34.40 -22.87
N ASN A 268 -10.10 -35.22 -22.87
CA ASN A 268 -10.87 -35.52 -24.08
C ASN A 268 -11.62 -34.29 -24.65
N GLY A 269 -11.89 -34.33 -25.95
CA GLY A 269 -12.55 -33.26 -26.72
C GLY A 269 -11.61 -32.59 -27.74
N ASP A 270 -12.22 -31.82 -28.65
CA ASP A 270 -11.52 -30.86 -29.51
C ASP A 270 -12.21 -29.48 -29.34
N PRO A 271 -11.57 -28.50 -28.67
CA PRO A 271 -10.22 -28.55 -28.12
C PRO A 271 -10.09 -29.49 -26.90
N PRO A 272 -8.87 -29.89 -26.48
CA PRO A 272 -8.65 -30.77 -25.34
C PRO A 272 -9.33 -30.29 -24.05
N GLY A 273 -9.87 -31.22 -23.28
CA GLY A 273 -10.60 -30.95 -22.03
C GLY A 273 -12.01 -30.39 -22.22
N SER A 274 -12.48 -30.21 -23.46
CA SER A 274 -13.82 -29.67 -23.75
C SER A 274 -14.94 -30.72 -23.71
N SER A 275 -14.59 -32.01 -23.73
CA SER A 275 -15.52 -33.14 -23.63
C SER A 275 -14.89 -34.25 -22.78
N PRO A 276 -14.72 -34.02 -21.46
CA PRO A 276 -14.09 -34.98 -20.56
C PRO A 276 -14.88 -36.28 -20.46
N ALA A 277 -14.17 -37.40 -20.31
CA ALA A 277 -14.80 -38.72 -20.24
C ALA A 277 -15.77 -38.86 -19.05
N HIS A 278 -16.76 -39.76 -19.13
CA HIS A 278 -17.46 -40.24 -17.95
C HIS A 278 -16.46 -40.96 -17.01
N PRO A 279 -16.64 -40.92 -15.68
CA PRO A 279 -15.83 -41.74 -14.78
C PRO A 279 -16.11 -43.23 -15.03
N ASP A 280 -15.08 -44.06 -14.84
CA ASP A 280 -15.15 -45.51 -15.00
C ASP A 280 -16.14 -46.19 -14.04
N ALA A 281 -16.47 -47.45 -14.34
CA ALA A 281 -17.32 -48.31 -13.53
C ALA A 281 -16.98 -48.35 -12.01
N TRP A 282 -15.70 -48.33 -11.61
CA TRP A 282 -15.33 -48.37 -10.19
C TRP A 282 -15.63 -47.03 -9.52
N SER A 283 -15.26 -45.93 -10.18
CA SER A 283 -15.58 -44.57 -9.77
C SER A 283 -17.09 -44.35 -9.62
N ARG A 284 -17.90 -44.80 -10.59
CA ARG A 284 -19.37 -44.64 -10.54
C ARG A 284 -20.07 -45.58 -9.54
N ILE A 285 -19.51 -46.75 -9.23
CA ILE A 285 -19.93 -47.54 -8.06
C ILE A 285 -19.62 -46.78 -6.76
N ARG A 286 -18.40 -46.23 -6.64
CA ARG A 286 -17.91 -45.58 -5.42
C ARG A 286 -18.76 -44.38 -4.99
N LEU A 287 -19.31 -43.63 -5.95
CA LEU A 287 -20.21 -42.49 -5.70
C LEU A 287 -21.69 -42.88 -5.58
N GLU A 288 -22.02 -44.18 -5.56
CA GLU A 288 -23.40 -44.71 -5.59
C GLU A 288 -24.23 -44.23 -6.80
N TRP A 289 -23.58 -43.94 -7.93
CA TRP A 289 -24.24 -43.49 -9.17
C TRP A 289 -24.82 -44.65 -9.99
N ILE A 290 -24.24 -45.85 -9.92
CA ILE A 290 -24.83 -47.06 -10.50
C ILE A 290 -25.69 -47.77 -9.43
N PRO A 291 -27.01 -47.92 -9.62
CA PRO A 291 -27.86 -48.67 -8.70
C PRO A 291 -27.47 -50.15 -8.63
N ASN A 292 -27.54 -50.76 -7.44
CA ASN A 292 -27.16 -52.17 -7.24
C ASN A 292 -27.97 -53.17 -8.09
N ASP A 293 -29.22 -52.84 -8.42
CA ASP A 293 -30.10 -53.62 -9.30
C ASP A 293 -29.73 -53.50 -10.80
N LYS A 294 -28.91 -52.52 -11.17
CA LYS A 294 -28.35 -52.33 -12.52
C LYS A 294 -26.94 -52.91 -12.69
N ILE A 295 -26.45 -53.65 -11.69
CA ILE A 295 -25.18 -54.40 -11.72
C ILE A 295 -25.47 -55.91 -11.79
N TYR A 296 -25.10 -56.57 -12.89
CA TYR A 296 -25.18 -58.03 -12.99
C TYR A 296 -24.00 -58.71 -12.30
N MET A 297 -24.29 -59.60 -11.33
CA MET A 297 -23.28 -60.31 -10.54
C MET A 297 -22.96 -61.69 -11.12
N ALA A 298 -21.80 -61.82 -11.78
CA ALA A 298 -21.41 -63.03 -12.52
C ALA A 298 -21.01 -64.21 -11.59
N THR A 299 -21.92 -65.18 -11.48
CA THR A 299 -21.82 -66.35 -10.59
C THR A 299 -20.97 -67.47 -11.19
N ILE A 300 -20.13 -68.12 -10.38
CA ILE A 300 -19.29 -69.25 -10.79
C ILE A 300 -20.18 -70.48 -11.13
N GLY A 301 -19.86 -71.19 -12.21
CA GLY A 301 -20.64 -72.31 -12.72
C GLY A 301 -21.80 -71.92 -13.65
N VAL A 302 -21.96 -70.63 -13.97
CA VAL A 302 -23.04 -70.12 -14.83
C VAL A 302 -22.48 -69.62 -16.16
N LYS A 303 -23.17 -69.96 -17.26
CA LYS A 303 -23.04 -69.32 -18.57
C LYS A 303 -24.36 -68.62 -18.88
N THR A 304 -24.33 -67.34 -19.24
CA THR A 304 -25.52 -66.57 -19.61
C THR A 304 -25.16 -65.44 -20.57
N ASP A 305 -26.13 -65.03 -21.38
CA ASP A 305 -26.06 -63.77 -22.12
C ASP A 305 -26.64 -62.64 -21.26
N VAL A 306 -26.06 -61.45 -21.33
CA VAL A 306 -26.44 -60.25 -20.58
C VAL A 306 -26.61 -59.09 -21.55
N ALA A 307 -27.74 -58.38 -21.48
CA ALA A 307 -27.94 -57.12 -22.17
C ALA A 307 -27.27 -56.00 -21.36
N LEU A 308 -26.27 -55.36 -21.96
CA LEU A 308 -25.43 -54.32 -21.36
C LEU A 308 -25.66 -53.00 -22.11
N SER A 309 -26.35 -52.08 -21.46
CA SER A 309 -26.57 -50.73 -21.96
C SER A 309 -25.27 -49.92 -21.86
N PRO A 310 -25.03 -48.94 -22.76
CA PRO A 310 -23.86 -48.07 -22.68
C PRO A 310 -23.88 -47.22 -21.39
N ALA A 311 -22.72 -46.99 -20.80
CA ALA A 311 -22.53 -46.26 -19.54
C ALA A 311 -23.21 -44.88 -19.52
N GLU A 312 -23.26 -44.27 -20.68
CA GLU A 312 -23.74 -42.93 -21.01
C GLU A 312 -25.28 -42.87 -21.13
N ALA A 313 -25.99 -44.00 -21.00
CA ALA A 313 -27.45 -44.10 -21.08
C ALA A 313 -28.09 -44.76 -19.85
N GLU A 314 -29.36 -44.44 -19.56
CA GLU A 314 -30.16 -45.19 -18.59
C GLU A 314 -30.51 -46.59 -19.16
N PRO A 315 -30.31 -47.67 -18.39
CA PRO A 315 -30.50 -49.04 -18.88
C PRO A 315 -31.97 -49.46 -18.90
N GLY A 316 -32.40 -50.09 -20.00
CA GLY A 316 -33.78 -50.51 -20.24
C GLY A 316 -34.34 -51.56 -19.27
N GLU A 317 -35.60 -51.96 -19.51
CA GLU A 317 -36.24 -53.04 -18.74
C GLU A 317 -35.59 -54.39 -19.09
N GLY A 318 -34.93 -55.00 -18.09
CA GLY A 318 -34.14 -56.23 -18.27
C GLY A 318 -32.66 -56.01 -18.63
N GLU A 319 -32.23 -54.77 -18.80
CA GLU A 319 -30.83 -54.41 -19.10
C GLU A 319 -30.07 -53.93 -17.85
N TYR A 320 -28.75 -54.10 -17.90
CA TYR A 320 -27.79 -53.69 -16.88
C TYR A 320 -26.82 -52.64 -17.43
N GLN A 321 -26.26 -51.79 -16.57
CA GLN A 321 -25.18 -50.86 -16.93
C GLN A 321 -23.78 -51.48 -16.77
N LEU A 322 -23.67 -52.56 -16.00
CA LEU A 322 -22.39 -53.08 -15.52
C LEU A 322 -22.46 -54.58 -15.20
N VAL A 323 -21.49 -55.37 -15.65
CA VAL A 323 -21.23 -56.72 -15.15
C VAL A 323 -20.09 -56.66 -14.12
N LYS A 324 -20.28 -57.28 -12.95
CA LYS A 324 -19.25 -57.44 -11.91
C LYS A 324 -18.92 -58.92 -11.70
N VAL A 325 -17.64 -59.26 -11.78
CA VAL A 325 -17.13 -60.65 -11.77
C VAL A 325 -16.20 -60.86 -10.57
N PRO A 326 -16.66 -61.45 -9.46
CA PRO A 326 -15.80 -61.74 -8.31
C PRO A 326 -14.69 -62.75 -8.64
N LEU A 327 -13.45 -62.43 -8.28
CA LEU A 327 -12.26 -63.26 -8.50
C LEU A 327 -11.62 -63.74 -7.18
N SER A 328 -11.84 -63.04 -6.06
CA SER A 328 -11.37 -63.45 -4.73
C SER A 328 -12.51 -63.62 -3.72
N SER A 329 -12.32 -64.55 -2.77
CA SER A 329 -13.29 -64.86 -1.71
C SER A 329 -13.46 -63.76 -0.65
N ASP A 330 -12.56 -62.79 -0.60
CA ASP A 330 -12.68 -61.57 0.21
C ASP A 330 -13.35 -60.40 -0.54
N GLY A 331 -13.79 -60.63 -1.79
CA GLY A 331 -14.46 -59.63 -2.63
C GLY A 331 -13.56 -58.48 -3.10
N LYS A 332 -12.26 -58.48 -2.76
CA LYS A 332 -11.34 -57.38 -3.06
C LYS A 332 -10.72 -57.41 -4.46
N LYS A 333 -10.78 -58.55 -5.16
CA LYS A 333 -10.39 -58.68 -6.57
C LYS A 333 -11.59 -59.05 -7.42
N TYR A 334 -11.84 -58.28 -8.47
CA TYR A 334 -12.94 -58.49 -9.40
C TYR A 334 -12.68 -57.86 -10.76
N TYR A 335 -13.38 -58.32 -11.79
CA TYR A 335 -13.55 -57.56 -13.03
C TYR A 335 -14.82 -56.71 -12.97
N LEU A 336 -14.75 -55.54 -13.60
CA LEU A 336 -15.90 -54.69 -13.95
C LEU A 336 -15.95 -54.61 -15.48
N ILE A 337 -17.13 -54.76 -16.07
CA ILE A 337 -17.32 -54.66 -17.52
C ILE A 337 -18.52 -53.77 -17.84
N GLU A 338 -18.25 -52.65 -18.51
CA GLU A 338 -19.27 -51.71 -18.99
C GLU A 338 -19.18 -51.55 -20.52
N ALA A 339 -20.30 -51.22 -21.15
CA ALA A 339 -20.29 -50.73 -22.53
C ALA A 339 -20.04 -49.22 -22.52
N ARG A 340 -19.30 -48.72 -23.52
CA ARG A 340 -19.00 -47.30 -23.73
C ARG A 340 -19.32 -46.88 -25.16
N SER A 341 -19.80 -45.65 -25.32
CA SER A 341 -20.28 -45.10 -26.59
C SER A 341 -20.07 -43.60 -26.65
N ARG A 342 -19.93 -43.05 -27.86
CA ARG A 342 -19.65 -41.63 -28.11
C ARG A 342 -20.91 -40.77 -27.97
N ILE A 343 -21.49 -40.78 -26.77
CA ILE A 343 -22.73 -40.10 -26.38
C ILE A 343 -22.37 -39.00 -25.38
N GLY A 344 -22.99 -37.82 -25.52
CA GLY A 344 -22.82 -36.73 -24.55
C GLY A 344 -21.36 -36.29 -24.40
N PHE A 345 -20.89 -36.18 -23.15
CA PHE A 345 -19.51 -35.82 -22.83
C PHE A 345 -18.49 -36.90 -23.25
N ASP A 346 -18.90 -38.17 -23.38
CA ASP A 346 -18.05 -39.26 -23.91
C ASP A 346 -17.95 -39.28 -25.44
N SER A 347 -18.55 -38.30 -26.15
CA SER A 347 -18.45 -38.17 -27.62
C SER A 347 -17.02 -38.11 -28.18
N ALA A 348 -16.02 -37.80 -27.35
CA ALA A 348 -14.60 -37.77 -27.70
C ALA A 348 -13.77 -38.96 -27.16
N LEU A 349 -14.41 -40.05 -26.72
CA LEU A 349 -13.74 -41.32 -26.39
C LEU A 349 -12.92 -41.87 -27.58
N PRO A 350 -11.83 -42.60 -27.34
CA PRO A 350 -10.96 -43.09 -28.41
C PRO A 350 -11.59 -44.22 -29.25
N GLY A 351 -12.52 -45.00 -28.69
CA GLY A 351 -13.31 -46.01 -29.39
C GLY A 351 -14.75 -46.13 -28.85
N GLU A 352 -15.46 -47.17 -29.29
CA GLU A 352 -16.78 -47.58 -28.79
C GLU A 352 -16.82 -49.11 -28.68
N GLY A 353 -17.44 -49.66 -27.64
CA GLY A 353 -17.44 -51.10 -27.37
C GLY A 353 -17.53 -51.43 -25.89
N VAL A 354 -17.09 -52.63 -25.53
CA VAL A 354 -17.13 -53.15 -24.16
C VAL A 354 -15.75 -53.04 -23.52
N VAL A 355 -15.62 -52.28 -22.43
CA VAL A 355 -14.35 -52.04 -21.73
C VAL A 355 -14.30 -52.88 -20.44
N ILE A 356 -13.15 -53.49 -20.17
CA ILE A 356 -12.96 -54.44 -19.06
C ILE A 356 -11.91 -53.89 -18.10
N TYR A 357 -12.29 -53.70 -16.84
CA TYR A 357 -11.39 -53.23 -15.78
C TYR A 357 -11.06 -54.33 -14.76
N ALA A 358 -9.78 -54.57 -14.52
CA ALA A 358 -9.29 -55.25 -13.32
C ALA A 358 -9.37 -54.30 -12.11
N VAL A 359 -9.90 -54.79 -10.98
CA VAL A 359 -9.87 -54.08 -9.71
C VAL A 359 -9.17 -54.92 -8.63
N ASP A 360 -8.30 -54.30 -7.84
CA ASP A 360 -7.69 -54.87 -6.62
C ASP A 360 -7.70 -53.86 -5.47
N GLU A 361 -8.70 -53.96 -4.59
CA GLU A 361 -8.96 -53.11 -3.40
C GLU A 361 -7.93 -53.29 -2.26
N LYS A 362 -6.70 -53.66 -2.63
CA LYS A 362 -5.50 -53.79 -1.79
C LYS A 362 -4.34 -52.95 -2.30
N LEU A 363 -4.40 -52.46 -3.54
CA LEU A 363 -3.45 -51.50 -4.10
C LEU A 363 -3.86 -50.07 -3.75
N GLN A 364 -2.90 -49.15 -3.77
CA GLN A 364 -3.21 -47.72 -3.77
C GLN A 364 -3.83 -47.31 -5.12
N ALA A 365 -4.63 -46.24 -5.14
CA ALA A 365 -5.32 -45.78 -6.34
C ALA A 365 -4.33 -45.47 -7.49
N GLN A 366 -3.40 -44.55 -7.23
CA GLN A 366 -2.21 -44.25 -8.04
C GLN A 366 -1.20 -45.41 -8.21
N GLY A 367 -1.46 -46.58 -7.59
CA GLY A 367 -0.72 -47.82 -7.82
C GLY A 367 -1.37 -48.75 -8.84
N GLY A 368 -2.44 -48.28 -9.51
CA GLY A 368 -3.23 -49.06 -10.43
C GLY A 368 -4.20 -50.01 -9.73
N ARG A 369 -4.96 -49.48 -8.76
CA ARG A 369 -6.09 -50.17 -8.12
C ARG A 369 -7.15 -50.61 -9.13
N VAL A 370 -7.38 -49.77 -10.13
CA VAL A 370 -8.20 -50.03 -11.32
C VAL A 370 -7.26 -50.05 -12.52
N LYS A 371 -7.42 -51.02 -13.42
CA LYS A 371 -6.69 -51.08 -14.70
C LYS A 371 -7.59 -51.52 -15.82
N ALA A 372 -7.61 -50.81 -16.95
CA ALA A 372 -8.21 -51.33 -18.17
C ALA A 372 -7.39 -52.51 -18.72
N TYR A 373 -8.06 -53.49 -19.31
CA TYR A 373 -7.43 -54.41 -20.25
C TYR A 373 -7.49 -53.81 -21.64
N ASP A 374 -6.38 -53.90 -22.34
CA ASP A 374 -6.33 -53.75 -23.77
C ASP A 374 -7.21 -54.83 -24.46
N ALA A 375 -7.68 -54.55 -25.67
CA ALA A 375 -8.27 -55.54 -26.57
C ALA A 375 -7.29 -56.00 -27.66
N VAL A 376 -6.18 -55.27 -27.85
CA VAL A 376 -5.22 -55.46 -28.94
C VAL A 376 -3.78 -55.24 -28.42
N ASP A 377 -3.25 -56.23 -27.68
CA ASP A 377 -1.90 -56.31 -27.03
C ASP A 377 -0.65 -55.94 -27.91
N SER A 378 -0.83 -55.45 -29.14
CA SER A 378 0.20 -54.95 -30.05
C SER A 378 0.32 -53.43 -30.16
N THR A 379 -0.47 -52.65 -29.42
CA THR A 379 -0.37 -51.17 -29.37
C THR A 379 0.28 -50.68 -28.07
N ASP A 380 0.76 -49.43 -28.06
CA ASP A 380 1.41 -48.80 -26.89
C ASP A 380 0.42 -48.04 -25.98
N THR A 381 -0.89 -48.11 -26.25
CA THR A 381 -1.90 -47.20 -25.67
C THR A 381 -3.21 -47.90 -25.34
N LEU A 382 -3.87 -47.51 -24.26
CA LEU A 382 -5.21 -48.02 -23.90
C LEU A 382 -6.36 -47.44 -24.76
N ASP A 383 -6.08 -46.77 -25.87
CA ASP A 383 -7.09 -46.09 -26.69
C ASP A 383 -7.98 -47.09 -27.46
N ASP A 384 -7.48 -48.31 -27.71
CA ASP A 384 -8.19 -49.43 -28.34
C ASP A 384 -8.64 -50.54 -27.36
N ALA A 385 -8.70 -50.25 -26.05
CA ALA A 385 -9.19 -51.14 -24.98
C ALA A 385 -10.68 -51.56 -25.04
N ALA A 386 -11.37 -51.35 -26.16
CA ALA A 386 -12.80 -51.61 -26.34
C ALA A 386 -13.05 -52.86 -27.19
N TYR A 387 -13.62 -53.89 -26.56
CA TYR A 387 -13.99 -55.15 -27.19
C TYR A 387 -15.25 -54.96 -28.05
N THR A 388 -15.19 -55.37 -29.32
CA THR A 388 -16.28 -55.21 -30.31
C THR A 388 -16.92 -56.57 -30.66
N PRO A 389 -18.11 -56.62 -31.30
CA PRO A 389 -18.82 -57.87 -31.57
C PRO A 389 -17.96 -58.91 -32.33
N GLY A 390 -17.90 -60.13 -31.79
CA GLY A 390 -17.01 -61.20 -32.23
C GLY A 390 -15.73 -61.35 -31.39
N MET A 391 -15.31 -60.31 -30.66
CA MET A 391 -14.16 -60.37 -29.75
C MET A 391 -14.50 -61.07 -28.43
N ALA A 392 -13.47 -61.60 -27.76
CA ALA A 392 -13.58 -62.28 -26.49
C ALA A 392 -12.39 -62.00 -25.58
N PHE A 393 -12.64 -61.65 -24.32
CA PHE A 393 -11.64 -61.68 -23.25
C PHE A 393 -11.71 -63.04 -22.54
N VAL A 394 -10.54 -63.66 -22.33
CA VAL A 394 -10.41 -65.01 -21.79
C VAL A 394 -9.41 -65.01 -20.64
N ASP A 395 -9.87 -65.36 -19.44
CA ASP A 395 -9.02 -65.65 -18.28
C ASP A 395 -9.20 -67.12 -17.86
N PRO A 396 -8.33 -68.03 -18.34
CA PRO A 396 -8.37 -69.44 -17.97
C PRO A 396 -8.06 -69.68 -16.49
N LYS A 397 -7.36 -68.76 -15.83
CA LYS A 397 -6.89 -68.91 -14.43
C LYS A 397 -8.02 -68.70 -13.43
N ASN A 398 -8.95 -67.78 -13.71
CA ASN A 398 -10.13 -67.53 -12.86
C ASN A 398 -11.43 -68.10 -13.45
N GLN A 399 -11.33 -68.99 -14.45
CA GLN A 399 -12.45 -69.64 -15.14
C GLN A 399 -13.51 -68.63 -15.60
N PHE A 400 -13.05 -67.66 -16.40
CA PHE A 400 -13.89 -66.59 -16.93
C PHE A 400 -13.63 -66.38 -18.42
N THR A 401 -14.70 -66.27 -19.19
CA THR A 401 -14.69 -65.76 -20.56
C THR A 401 -15.85 -64.79 -20.71
N ILE A 402 -15.61 -63.69 -21.42
CA ILE A 402 -16.68 -62.80 -21.87
C ILE A 402 -16.53 -62.58 -23.37
N ARG A 403 -17.58 -62.91 -24.13
CA ARG A 403 -17.65 -62.69 -25.58
C ARG A 403 -18.65 -61.57 -25.88
N VAL A 404 -18.30 -60.63 -26.75
CA VAL A 404 -19.26 -59.61 -27.22
C VAL A 404 -20.03 -60.23 -28.38
N SER A 405 -21.28 -60.63 -28.15
CA SER A 405 -22.04 -61.47 -29.10
C SER A 405 -22.70 -60.67 -30.22
N ALA A 406 -23.22 -59.48 -29.90
CA ALA A 406 -23.84 -58.57 -30.88
C ALA A 406 -23.89 -57.15 -30.32
N SER A 407 -23.93 -56.15 -31.21
CA SER A 407 -24.55 -54.86 -30.88
C SER A 407 -26.05 -54.96 -31.21
N THR A 408 -26.88 -54.71 -30.21
CA THR A 408 -28.33 -54.54 -30.36
C THR A 408 -28.61 -53.07 -30.69
N GLY A 409 -29.26 -52.82 -31.83
CA GLY A 409 -29.40 -51.47 -32.40
C GLY A 409 -29.97 -50.45 -31.40
N GLY A 410 -29.19 -49.39 -31.15
CA GLY A 410 -29.38 -48.47 -30.02
C GLY A 410 -28.22 -48.49 -29.02
N ASN A 411 -26.97 -48.60 -29.52
CA ASN A 411 -25.71 -48.57 -28.76
C ASN A 411 -25.55 -49.58 -27.59
N SER A 412 -26.48 -50.52 -27.42
CA SER A 412 -26.40 -51.56 -26.40
C SER A 412 -25.74 -52.83 -26.95
N TYR A 413 -25.17 -53.64 -26.06
CA TYR A 413 -24.39 -54.83 -26.41
C TYR A 413 -24.93 -56.06 -25.69
N THR A 414 -25.05 -57.18 -26.40
CA THR A 414 -25.24 -58.49 -25.77
C THR A 414 -23.86 -59.09 -25.49
N VAL A 415 -23.55 -59.32 -24.22
CA VAL A 415 -22.30 -59.96 -23.78
C VAL A 415 -22.58 -61.33 -23.18
N GLN A 416 -21.93 -62.36 -23.70
CA GLN A 416 -21.98 -63.71 -23.13
C GLN A 416 -20.97 -63.82 -22.00
N VAL A 417 -21.47 -63.92 -20.77
CA VAL A 417 -20.70 -64.10 -19.54
C VAL A 417 -20.62 -65.59 -19.23
N ASP A 418 -19.45 -66.19 -19.42
CA ASP A 418 -19.21 -67.60 -19.19
C ASP A 418 -18.26 -67.84 -18.00
N ARG A 419 -18.77 -68.54 -16.99
CA ARG A 419 -18.01 -69.08 -15.85
C ARG A 419 -18.33 -70.56 -15.61
N SER A 420 -18.80 -71.28 -16.64
CA SER A 420 -19.41 -72.61 -16.48
C SER A 420 -18.42 -73.73 -16.17
N GLY A 421 -17.15 -73.59 -16.57
CA GLY A 421 -16.10 -74.59 -16.37
C GLY A 421 -15.48 -75.05 -17.70
N PRO A 422 -14.62 -76.07 -17.69
CA PRO A 422 -13.81 -76.39 -18.86
C PRO A 422 -14.52 -77.33 -19.85
N ALA A 423 -14.37 -77.04 -21.14
CA ALA A 423 -15.01 -77.74 -22.27
C ALA A 423 -14.14 -77.64 -23.56
N PRO A 424 -14.28 -78.56 -24.53
CA PRO A 424 -13.65 -78.41 -25.85
C PRO A 424 -14.35 -77.37 -26.75
N ASP A 425 -13.67 -76.88 -27.79
CA ASP A 425 -14.16 -75.93 -28.80
C ASP A 425 -13.33 -76.15 -30.08
N VAL A 426 -13.86 -76.87 -31.09
CA VAL A 426 -13.08 -77.31 -32.28
C VAL A 426 -13.38 -76.45 -33.51
N ALA A 427 -12.57 -75.40 -33.67
CA ALA A 427 -12.66 -74.46 -34.78
C ALA A 427 -11.97 -74.98 -36.05
N ILE A 428 -12.62 -74.76 -37.20
CA ILE A 428 -11.98 -74.83 -38.52
C ILE A 428 -11.58 -73.42 -38.93
N GLU A 429 -10.28 -73.11 -38.84
CA GLU A 429 -9.80 -71.72 -38.84
C GLU A 429 -9.54 -71.16 -40.23
N ARG A 430 -9.03 -71.98 -41.16
CA ARG A 430 -8.75 -71.59 -42.54
C ARG A 430 -8.72 -72.81 -43.47
N ILE A 431 -9.10 -72.60 -44.73
CA ILE A 431 -8.83 -73.53 -45.84
C ILE A 431 -7.82 -72.83 -46.77
N SER A 432 -6.76 -73.52 -47.16
CA SER A 432 -5.72 -73.03 -48.08
C SER A 432 -5.45 -74.01 -49.22
N PHE A 433 -5.04 -73.45 -50.37
CA PHE A 433 -4.84 -74.15 -51.63
C PHE A 433 -3.38 -74.01 -52.10
N ASP A 434 -2.80 -75.10 -52.61
CA ASP A 434 -1.47 -75.12 -53.23
C ASP A 434 -1.51 -75.91 -54.56
N PRO A 435 -1.20 -75.30 -55.72
CA PRO A 435 -0.90 -73.86 -55.89
C PRO A 435 -2.12 -72.97 -55.58
N PRO A 436 -1.92 -71.69 -55.22
CA PRO A 436 -3.01 -70.73 -55.00
C PRO A 436 -3.61 -70.20 -56.30
N GLU A 437 -2.90 -70.31 -57.43
CA GLU A 437 -3.41 -70.03 -58.78
C GLU A 437 -3.59 -71.38 -59.48
N VAL A 438 -4.84 -71.83 -59.62
CA VAL A 438 -5.16 -73.19 -60.06
C VAL A 438 -5.67 -73.17 -61.50
N GLN A 439 -4.99 -73.87 -62.39
CA GLN A 439 -5.44 -74.07 -63.77
C GLN A 439 -6.40 -75.26 -63.90
N ALA A 440 -7.23 -75.25 -64.93
CA ALA A 440 -8.07 -76.39 -65.24
C ALA A 440 -7.23 -77.65 -65.47
N ASN A 441 -7.68 -78.81 -64.98
CA ASN A 441 -7.02 -80.11 -65.08
C ASN A 441 -5.71 -80.25 -64.25
N GLU A 442 -5.34 -79.25 -63.45
CA GLU A 442 -4.24 -79.29 -62.48
C GLU A 442 -4.58 -80.10 -61.22
N THR A 443 -3.59 -80.44 -60.39
CA THR A 443 -3.81 -81.06 -59.08
C THR A 443 -3.57 -80.02 -57.99
N VAL A 444 -4.62 -79.67 -57.23
CA VAL A 444 -4.53 -78.75 -56.09
C VAL A 444 -4.53 -79.54 -54.78
N TYR A 445 -3.57 -79.23 -53.91
CA TYR A 445 -3.55 -79.67 -52.52
C TYR A 445 -4.44 -78.75 -51.69
N ILE A 446 -5.29 -79.34 -50.86
CA ILE A 446 -6.27 -78.64 -50.03
C ILE A 446 -5.92 -78.93 -48.57
N THR A 447 -5.65 -77.89 -47.80
CA THR A 447 -5.31 -77.96 -46.37
C THR A 447 -6.35 -77.19 -45.57
N ALA A 448 -6.97 -77.83 -44.57
CA ALA A 448 -7.73 -77.13 -43.55
C ALA A 448 -6.95 -77.10 -42.24
N HIS A 449 -6.76 -75.90 -41.66
CA HIS A 449 -6.20 -75.75 -40.32
C HIS A 449 -7.33 -75.83 -39.29
N ILE A 450 -7.15 -76.63 -38.25
CA ILE A 450 -8.11 -76.82 -37.17
C ILE A 450 -7.43 -76.59 -35.82
N SER A 451 -8.15 -76.09 -34.83
CA SER A 451 -7.65 -75.87 -33.47
C SER A 451 -8.66 -76.31 -32.41
N ASN A 452 -8.19 -76.60 -31.19
CA ASN A 452 -9.06 -76.69 -30.03
C ASN A 452 -8.86 -75.43 -29.16
N ARG A 453 -9.80 -74.50 -29.27
CA ARG A 453 -9.84 -73.22 -28.54
C ARG A 453 -10.36 -73.38 -27.10
N GLY A 454 -10.81 -74.59 -26.76
CA GLY A 454 -11.39 -74.94 -25.48
C GLY A 454 -10.33 -75.24 -24.41
N THR A 455 -10.83 -75.60 -23.23
CA THR A 455 -10.05 -75.90 -22.03
C THR A 455 -10.11 -77.38 -21.61
N GLU A 456 -10.86 -78.22 -22.30
CA GLU A 456 -10.76 -79.70 -22.25
C GLU A 456 -10.31 -80.29 -23.61
N PRO A 457 -9.66 -81.47 -23.66
CA PRO A 457 -9.24 -82.10 -24.91
C PRO A 457 -10.42 -82.68 -25.73
N ALA A 458 -10.59 -82.21 -26.95
CA ALA A 458 -11.48 -82.84 -27.95
C ALA A 458 -10.91 -84.20 -28.40
N LYS A 459 -11.75 -85.24 -28.47
CA LYS A 459 -11.31 -86.64 -28.75
C LYS A 459 -12.35 -87.42 -29.56
N GLY A 460 -11.90 -88.24 -30.50
CA GLY A 460 -12.70 -89.17 -31.29
C GLY A 460 -13.47 -88.57 -32.47
N PHE A 461 -13.41 -87.26 -32.67
CA PHE A 461 -14.22 -86.55 -33.65
C PHE A 461 -13.79 -86.80 -35.10
N THR A 462 -14.66 -86.43 -36.04
CA THR A 462 -14.45 -86.57 -37.48
C THR A 462 -14.70 -85.24 -38.18
N ILE A 463 -13.88 -84.93 -39.20
CA ILE A 463 -14.10 -83.82 -40.12
C ILE A 463 -14.26 -84.34 -41.54
N THR A 464 -15.24 -83.84 -42.28
CA THR A 464 -15.49 -84.15 -43.69
C THR A 464 -15.17 -82.94 -44.56
N CYS A 465 -14.33 -83.16 -45.57
CA CYS A 465 -14.11 -82.28 -46.71
C CYS A 465 -15.09 -82.66 -47.84
N LEU A 466 -15.86 -81.68 -48.32
CA LEU A 466 -16.78 -81.78 -49.44
C LEU A 466 -16.34 -80.83 -50.55
N ILE A 467 -16.52 -81.23 -51.81
CA ILE A 467 -16.24 -80.41 -52.98
C ILE A 467 -17.49 -80.38 -53.87
N ASN A 468 -17.99 -79.19 -54.18
CA ASN A 468 -19.27 -78.95 -54.86
C ASN A 468 -20.47 -79.65 -54.21
N GLY A 469 -20.43 -79.79 -52.87
CA GLY A 469 -21.44 -80.49 -52.07
C GLY A 469 -21.25 -82.01 -51.97
N GLU A 470 -20.39 -82.61 -52.80
CA GLU A 470 -20.12 -84.06 -52.78
C GLU A 470 -19.00 -84.41 -51.77
N PRO A 471 -19.15 -85.46 -50.94
CA PRO A 471 -18.11 -85.88 -50.00
C PRO A 471 -16.81 -86.31 -50.70
N HIS A 472 -15.74 -85.56 -50.48
CA HIS A 472 -14.43 -85.81 -51.08
C HIS A 472 -13.50 -86.60 -50.15
N LYS A 473 -13.40 -86.21 -48.87
CA LYS A 473 -12.49 -86.84 -47.91
C LYS A 473 -12.96 -86.71 -46.46
N ALA A 474 -13.14 -87.83 -45.76
CA ALA A 474 -13.30 -87.84 -44.31
C ALA A 474 -11.97 -88.05 -43.57
N PHE A 475 -11.82 -87.39 -42.42
CA PHE A 475 -10.70 -87.44 -41.48
C PHE A 475 -11.26 -87.89 -40.12
N THR A 476 -11.17 -89.18 -39.81
CA THR A 476 -11.82 -89.82 -38.65
C THR A 476 -10.86 -90.02 -37.47
N GLY A 477 -11.40 -90.02 -36.25
CA GLY A 477 -10.63 -90.35 -35.04
C GLY A 477 -9.63 -89.26 -34.63
N LEU A 478 -9.97 -88.00 -34.90
CA LEU A 478 -9.16 -86.85 -34.53
C LEU A 478 -9.15 -86.63 -33.02
N SER A 479 -8.15 -85.92 -32.53
CA SER A 479 -8.03 -85.47 -31.13
C SER A 479 -7.13 -84.24 -31.09
N LEU A 480 -7.44 -83.29 -30.19
CA LEU A 480 -6.70 -82.05 -29.95
C LEU A 480 -6.80 -81.68 -28.47
N ASN A 481 -5.68 -81.43 -27.81
CA ASN A 481 -5.62 -80.87 -26.45
C ASN A 481 -5.95 -79.36 -26.47
N PRO A 482 -6.26 -78.73 -25.31
CA PRO A 482 -6.44 -77.29 -25.20
C PRO A 482 -5.28 -76.51 -25.83
N GLY A 483 -5.58 -75.60 -26.77
CA GLY A 483 -4.59 -74.83 -27.53
C GLY A 483 -3.79 -75.61 -28.59
N GLU A 484 -4.15 -76.87 -28.88
CA GLU A 484 -3.50 -77.66 -29.94
C GLU A 484 -4.16 -77.40 -31.30
N SER A 485 -3.34 -77.15 -32.32
CA SER A 485 -3.76 -76.98 -33.72
C SER A 485 -3.12 -78.00 -34.66
N LYS A 486 -3.76 -78.26 -35.80
CA LYS A 486 -3.39 -79.32 -36.74
C LYS A 486 -3.86 -79.02 -38.17
N ASP A 487 -3.10 -79.46 -39.17
CA ASP A 487 -3.50 -79.42 -40.58
C ASP A 487 -4.14 -80.74 -41.04
N LEU A 488 -5.23 -80.64 -41.81
CA LEU A 488 -5.91 -81.74 -42.50
C LEU A 488 -5.73 -81.62 -44.01
N ASN A 489 -4.88 -82.46 -44.58
CA ASN A 489 -4.44 -82.36 -45.97
C ASN A 489 -5.14 -83.39 -46.88
N THR A 490 -5.60 -82.94 -48.04
CA THR A 490 -6.11 -83.77 -49.15
C THR A 490 -5.66 -83.19 -50.50
N ASN A 491 -6.01 -83.82 -51.61
CA ASN A 491 -5.78 -83.28 -52.95
C ASN A 491 -6.94 -83.59 -53.89
N TRP A 492 -7.21 -82.66 -54.80
CA TRP A 492 -8.28 -82.71 -55.77
C TRP A 492 -7.77 -82.32 -57.16
N ARG A 493 -8.47 -82.75 -58.20
CA ARG A 493 -8.10 -82.49 -59.60
C ARG A 493 -9.04 -81.45 -60.18
N ALA A 494 -8.50 -80.28 -60.48
CA ALA A 494 -9.25 -79.07 -60.67
C ALA A 494 -10.11 -79.08 -61.93
N VAL A 495 -11.38 -78.69 -61.78
CA VAL A 495 -12.35 -78.51 -62.87
C VAL A 495 -12.54 -77.01 -63.09
N GLU A 496 -12.52 -76.57 -64.35
CA GLU A 496 -12.64 -75.16 -64.73
C GLU A 496 -13.91 -74.49 -64.14
N GLY A 497 -13.78 -73.24 -63.70
CA GLY A 497 -14.88 -72.45 -63.13
C GLY A 497 -14.90 -72.42 -61.59
N LEU A 498 -16.06 -72.08 -61.01
CA LEU A 498 -16.23 -71.95 -59.57
C LEU A 498 -16.47 -73.31 -58.90
N ASN A 499 -15.67 -73.61 -57.88
CA ASN A 499 -15.78 -74.85 -57.11
C ASN A 499 -15.83 -74.55 -55.61
N VAL A 500 -16.87 -75.04 -54.93
CA VAL A 500 -17.08 -74.82 -53.50
C VAL A 500 -16.38 -75.91 -52.71
N VAL A 501 -15.56 -75.54 -51.73
CA VAL A 501 -14.82 -76.46 -50.85
C VAL A 501 -15.23 -76.18 -49.42
N ARG A 502 -15.85 -77.17 -48.77
CA ARG A 502 -16.33 -77.10 -47.39
C ARG A 502 -15.60 -78.12 -46.52
N PHE A 503 -15.14 -77.72 -45.35
CA PHE A 503 -14.80 -78.63 -44.27
C PHE A 503 -15.86 -78.47 -43.15
N GLN A 504 -16.31 -79.58 -42.58
CA GLN A 504 -17.29 -79.60 -41.48
C GLN A 504 -16.89 -80.65 -40.44
N VAL A 505 -17.04 -80.35 -39.15
CA VAL A 505 -17.04 -81.36 -38.08
C VAL A 505 -18.35 -82.12 -38.15
N GLU A 506 -18.30 -83.45 -38.07
CA GLU A 506 -19.50 -84.30 -38.09
C GLU A 506 -20.21 -84.23 -36.72
N PRO A 507 -21.42 -83.63 -36.61
CA PRO A 507 -22.01 -83.26 -35.30
C PRO A 507 -22.31 -84.44 -34.36
N THR A 508 -22.37 -85.66 -34.89
CA THR A 508 -22.54 -86.89 -34.10
C THR A 508 -21.25 -87.42 -33.47
N THR A 509 -20.10 -86.78 -33.73
CA THR A 509 -18.77 -87.31 -33.37
C THR A 509 -18.00 -86.47 -32.34
N LEU A 510 -18.44 -85.25 -32.07
CA LEU A 510 -17.89 -84.38 -31.03
C LEU A 510 -19.01 -83.98 -30.06
N THR A 511 -18.90 -84.39 -28.81
CA THR A 511 -19.93 -84.15 -27.78
C THR A 511 -19.44 -83.14 -26.75
N GLY A 512 -20.21 -82.07 -26.54
CA GLY A 512 -19.88 -81.03 -25.56
C GLY A 512 -18.93 -79.95 -26.08
N ASP A 513 -18.86 -79.74 -27.40
CA ASP A 513 -18.26 -78.54 -27.98
C ASP A 513 -18.97 -77.28 -27.47
N SER A 514 -18.22 -76.25 -27.09
CA SER A 514 -18.72 -75.01 -26.51
C SER A 514 -18.98 -73.87 -27.51
N ASP A 515 -18.58 -74.01 -28.77
CA ASP A 515 -18.91 -73.10 -29.89
C ASP A 515 -19.11 -73.87 -31.21
N MET A 516 -20.30 -74.44 -31.38
CA MET A 516 -20.68 -75.15 -32.61
C MET A 516 -20.77 -74.26 -33.87
N SER A 517 -20.55 -72.94 -33.78
CA SER A 517 -20.62 -72.05 -34.96
C SER A 517 -19.36 -72.12 -35.83
N ASN A 518 -18.21 -72.39 -35.22
CA ASN A 518 -16.90 -72.44 -35.90
C ASN A 518 -16.55 -73.84 -36.47
N ASN A 519 -17.43 -74.82 -36.25
CA ASN A 519 -17.30 -76.22 -36.65
C ASN A 519 -17.50 -76.45 -38.17
N VAL A 520 -17.81 -75.42 -38.97
CA VAL A 520 -17.96 -75.48 -40.43
C VAL A 520 -17.27 -74.28 -41.08
N LEU A 521 -16.44 -74.54 -42.10
CA LEU A 521 -15.86 -73.49 -42.95
C LEU A 521 -16.04 -73.85 -44.44
N GLU A 522 -16.45 -72.88 -45.23
CA GLU A 522 -16.67 -73.01 -46.68
C GLU A 522 -15.94 -71.88 -47.42
N THR A 523 -15.34 -72.22 -48.56
CA THR A 523 -14.67 -71.28 -49.46
C THR A 523 -14.94 -71.64 -50.91
N THR A 524 -14.76 -70.70 -51.84
CA THR A 524 -14.90 -70.93 -53.29
C THR A 524 -13.57 -70.73 -54.00
N LEU A 525 -13.17 -71.72 -54.77
CA LEU A 525 -11.99 -71.72 -55.62
C LEU A 525 -12.41 -71.46 -57.08
N ALA A 526 -11.91 -70.40 -57.71
CA ALA A 526 -12.12 -70.09 -59.12
C ALA A 526 -10.95 -70.63 -59.96
N VAL A 527 -11.19 -71.73 -60.66
CA VAL A 527 -10.18 -72.44 -61.45
C VAL A 527 -10.10 -71.83 -62.86
N GLY A 528 -8.96 -71.21 -63.18
CA GLY A 528 -8.67 -70.59 -64.49
C GLY A 528 -8.91 -69.08 -64.62
N TYR A 529 -9.36 -68.39 -63.56
CA TYR A 529 -9.81 -67.00 -63.62
C TYR A 529 -9.21 -66.15 -62.48
N SER A 530 -8.32 -65.21 -62.83
CA SER A 530 -7.55 -64.40 -61.87
C SER A 530 -7.23 -63.01 -62.41
N LEU A 531 -7.28 -62.00 -61.54
CA LEU A 531 -6.72 -60.67 -61.80
C LEU A 531 -5.39 -60.53 -61.06
N ILE A 532 -4.32 -60.26 -61.81
CA ILE A 532 -2.98 -59.95 -61.33
C ILE A 532 -2.83 -58.43 -61.30
N ILE A 533 -2.41 -57.89 -60.17
CA ILE A 533 -2.26 -56.45 -59.93
C ILE A 533 -0.80 -56.21 -59.55
N MET A 534 -0.13 -55.33 -60.29
CA MET A 534 1.27 -54.95 -60.09
C MET A 534 1.36 -53.55 -59.47
N VAL A 535 2.06 -53.44 -58.34
CA VAL A 535 2.25 -52.23 -57.52
C VAL A 535 3.66 -52.21 -56.90
N PRO A 536 4.12 -51.09 -56.30
CA PRO A 536 5.29 -51.11 -55.43
C PRO A 536 5.14 -52.14 -54.30
N VAL A 537 6.24 -52.79 -53.89
CA VAL A 537 6.24 -53.93 -52.94
C VAL A 537 5.58 -53.61 -51.59
N ASN A 538 5.65 -52.34 -51.16
CA ASN A 538 5.09 -51.87 -49.88
C ASN A 538 3.65 -51.33 -49.99
N ALA A 539 3.04 -51.31 -51.18
CA ALA A 539 1.75 -50.65 -51.42
C ALA A 539 0.57 -51.51 -50.98
N THR A 540 -0.41 -50.92 -50.31
CA THR A 540 -1.68 -51.61 -50.02
C THR A 540 -2.58 -51.65 -51.26
N VAL A 541 -3.08 -52.83 -51.61
CA VAL A 541 -4.10 -53.03 -52.67
C VAL A 541 -5.41 -53.44 -52.02
N ARG A 542 -6.53 -52.81 -52.39
CA ARG A 542 -7.87 -53.31 -52.04
C ARG A 542 -8.55 -53.87 -53.28
N VAL A 543 -9.10 -55.08 -53.17
CA VAL A 543 -9.87 -55.73 -54.23
C VAL A 543 -11.25 -56.05 -53.68
N ASN A 544 -12.29 -55.45 -54.29
CA ASN A 544 -13.66 -55.42 -53.78
C ASN A 544 -13.73 -54.99 -52.30
N GLY A 545 -12.92 -54.00 -51.92
CA GLY A 545 -12.80 -53.47 -50.54
C GLY A 545 -11.88 -54.27 -49.60
N THR A 546 -11.64 -55.56 -49.89
CA THR A 546 -10.75 -56.44 -49.11
C THR A 546 -9.29 -56.07 -49.36
N ALA A 547 -8.50 -55.88 -48.31
CA ALA A 547 -7.08 -55.50 -48.43
C ALA A 547 -6.17 -56.71 -48.69
N TYR A 548 -5.12 -56.50 -49.50
CA TYR A 548 -4.10 -57.47 -49.88
C TYR A 548 -2.72 -56.82 -49.79
N THR A 549 -1.75 -57.55 -49.21
CA THR A 549 -0.34 -57.20 -49.22
C THR A 549 0.33 -57.77 -50.49
N PRO A 550 1.17 -57.01 -51.21
CA PRO A 550 1.88 -57.52 -52.39
C PRO A 550 2.87 -58.62 -52.04
N GLY A 551 2.94 -59.64 -52.91
CA GLY A 551 4.00 -60.65 -52.88
C GLY A 551 5.32 -60.12 -53.45
N PRO A 552 6.37 -60.97 -53.48
CA PRO A 552 7.67 -60.64 -54.06
C PRO A 552 7.53 -60.07 -55.48
N GLY A 553 8.19 -58.94 -55.73
CA GLY A 553 8.07 -58.21 -57.01
C GLY A 553 6.82 -57.33 -57.14
N GLY A 554 6.05 -57.12 -56.07
CA GLY A 554 4.92 -56.18 -56.08
C GLY A 554 3.62 -56.76 -56.63
N ARG A 555 3.51 -58.09 -56.65
CA ARG A 555 2.43 -58.83 -57.30
C ARG A 555 1.34 -59.24 -56.30
N VAL A 556 0.12 -58.76 -56.50
CA VAL A 556 -1.10 -59.30 -55.88
C VAL A 556 -1.84 -60.13 -56.93
N ALA A 557 -2.28 -61.34 -56.61
CA ALA A 557 -3.12 -62.16 -57.48
C ALA A 557 -4.41 -62.52 -56.76
N VAL A 558 -5.56 -62.17 -57.35
CA VAL A 558 -6.88 -62.44 -56.78
C VAL A 558 -7.69 -63.28 -57.76
N GLN A 559 -8.14 -64.46 -57.31
CA GLN A 559 -9.08 -65.29 -58.05
C GLN A 559 -10.43 -64.57 -58.19
N ALA A 560 -11.05 -64.65 -59.37
CA ALA A 560 -12.29 -63.96 -59.68
C ALA A 560 -13.28 -64.89 -60.40
N ALA A 561 -14.57 -64.64 -60.29
CA ALA A 561 -15.57 -65.41 -61.02
C ALA A 561 -15.56 -65.05 -62.52
N PRO A 562 -15.85 -65.99 -63.44
CA PRO A 562 -15.88 -65.71 -64.88
C PRO A 562 -16.84 -64.57 -65.23
N GLY A 563 -16.35 -63.53 -65.92
CA GLY A 563 -17.12 -62.34 -66.29
C GLY A 563 -17.48 -61.41 -65.13
N SER A 564 -16.92 -61.63 -63.92
CA SER A 564 -17.20 -60.76 -62.78
C SER A 564 -16.52 -59.40 -62.92
N ARG A 565 -17.19 -58.37 -62.40
CA ARG A 565 -16.64 -57.02 -62.27
C ARG A 565 -15.87 -56.93 -60.95
N VAL A 566 -14.59 -56.64 -61.03
CA VAL A 566 -13.67 -56.55 -59.89
C VAL A 566 -13.23 -55.11 -59.74
N THR A 567 -13.49 -54.52 -58.57
CA THR A 567 -13.06 -53.16 -58.24
C THR A 567 -11.72 -53.21 -57.53
N VAL A 568 -10.69 -52.61 -58.12
CA VAL A 568 -9.33 -52.51 -57.57
C VAL A 568 -9.08 -51.06 -57.15
N GLU A 569 -8.70 -50.87 -55.89
CA GLU A 569 -8.16 -49.62 -55.35
C GLU A 569 -6.70 -49.83 -55.00
N VAL A 570 -5.85 -48.86 -55.28
CA VAL A 570 -4.44 -48.87 -54.87
C VAL A 570 -4.12 -47.64 -54.05
N GLU A 571 -3.27 -47.82 -53.05
CA GLU A 571 -2.82 -46.76 -52.16
C GLU A 571 -2.24 -45.56 -52.95
N ARG A 572 -2.89 -44.40 -52.88
CA ARG A 572 -2.50 -43.22 -53.68
C ARG A 572 -1.10 -42.68 -53.36
N ILE A 573 -0.62 -42.92 -52.14
CA ILE A 573 0.67 -42.46 -51.64
C ILE A 573 1.29 -43.60 -50.83
N VAL A 574 2.28 -44.26 -51.41
CA VAL A 574 3.00 -45.38 -50.78
C VAL A 574 4.29 -44.85 -50.20
N ASP A 575 4.43 -44.90 -48.87
CA ASP A 575 5.69 -44.54 -48.21
C ASP A 575 6.77 -45.59 -48.51
N GLN A 576 7.98 -45.12 -48.84
CA GLN A 576 9.17 -45.96 -49.01
C GLN A 576 10.15 -45.81 -47.85
N GLY A 577 9.82 -44.96 -46.87
CA GLY A 577 10.66 -44.63 -45.72
C GLY A 577 11.71 -43.57 -46.05
N GLY A 578 12.38 -43.07 -45.00
CA GLY A 578 13.51 -42.14 -45.15
C GLY A 578 13.19 -40.83 -45.88
N GLY A 579 11.93 -40.37 -45.88
CA GLY A 579 11.52 -39.17 -46.60
C GLY A 579 11.34 -39.36 -48.11
N THR A 580 11.17 -40.61 -48.58
CA THR A 580 10.84 -40.93 -49.98
C THR A 580 9.47 -41.58 -50.08
N ARG A 581 8.64 -41.16 -51.04
CA ARG A 581 7.32 -41.78 -51.29
C ARG A 581 7.04 -41.94 -52.78
N SER A 582 6.20 -42.91 -53.12
CA SER A 582 5.63 -43.10 -54.45
C SER A 582 4.20 -42.56 -54.48
N VAL A 583 3.87 -41.71 -55.45
CA VAL A 583 2.52 -41.18 -55.65
C VAL A 583 1.93 -41.72 -56.94
N PHE A 584 0.75 -42.32 -56.85
CA PHE A 584 0.01 -42.90 -57.97
C PHE A 584 -0.28 -41.83 -59.05
N LYS A 585 0.10 -42.09 -60.30
CA LYS A 585 -0.10 -41.18 -61.45
C LYS A 585 -1.13 -41.73 -62.45
N GLY A 586 -1.33 -43.05 -62.51
CA GLY A 586 -2.28 -43.71 -63.42
C GLY A 586 -2.13 -45.23 -63.44
N TRP A 587 -2.79 -45.88 -64.39
CA TRP A 587 -2.62 -47.30 -64.73
C TRP A 587 -2.00 -47.46 -66.12
N ASP A 588 -1.40 -48.62 -66.37
CA ASP A 588 -0.67 -48.98 -67.61
C ASP A 588 -1.48 -48.85 -68.92
N ASP A 589 -2.81 -48.99 -68.87
CA ASP A 589 -3.71 -48.77 -70.02
C ASP A 589 -4.20 -47.30 -70.18
N GLY A 590 -3.71 -46.38 -69.34
CA GLY A 590 -3.95 -44.94 -69.42
C GLY A 590 -5.10 -44.40 -68.57
N SER A 591 -5.78 -45.23 -67.75
CA SER A 591 -6.78 -44.72 -66.81
C SER A 591 -6.17 -44.01 -65.60
N GLN A 592 -6.87 -43.00 -65.05
CA GLN A 592 -6.55 -42.35 -63.77
C GLN A 592 -7.61 -42.62 -62.68
N GLU A 593 -8.62 -43.44 -62.98
CA GLU A 593 -9.64 -43.83 -61.99
C GLU A 593 -9.02 -44.68 -60.88
N ASN A 594 -9.24 -44.31 -59.63
CA ASN A 594 -8.82 -45.08 -58.45
C ASN A 594 -9.79 -44.73 -57.30
N PRO A 595 -10.64 -45.66 -56.82
CA PRO A 595 -10.79 -47.05 -57.27
C PRO A 595 -11.19 -47.18 -58.74
N ARG A 596 -10.78 -48.30 -59.35
CA ARG A 596 -11.00 -48.70 -60.74
C ARG A 596 -11.87 -49.95 -60.80
N THR A 597 -12.63 -50.17 -61.87
CA THR A 597 -13.31 -51.47 -62.10
C THR A 597 -12.85 -52.16 -63.40
N VAL A 598 -12.44 -53.42 -63.29
CA VAL A 598 -12.06 -54.34 -64.39
C VAL A 598 -13.12 -55.44 -64.53
N THR A 599 -13.17 -56.18 -65.65
CA THR A 599 -14.12 -57.29 -65.86
C THR A 599 -13.37 -58.54 -66.29
N VAL A 600 -13.16 -59.48 -65.36
CA VAL A 600 -12.23 -60.60 -65.54
C VAL A 600 -12.83 -61.70 -66.42
N GLN A 601 -12.21 -61.96 -67.57
CA GLN A 601 -12.60 -62.98 -68.55
C GLN A 601 -11.63 -64.17 -68.60
N GLY A 602 -10.49 -64.09 -67.90
CA GLY A 602 -9.49 -65.18 -67.83
C GLY A 602 -8.42 -64.87 -66.78
N ILE A 603 -7.14 -65.02 -67.16
CA ILE A 603 -6.01 -64.49 -66.39
C ILE A 603 -5.61 -63.15 -67.00
N GLU A 604 -5.74 -62.08 -66.23
CA GLU A 604 -5.48 -60.69 -66.64
C GLU A 604 -4.43 -60.04 -65.76
N THR A 605 -3.70 -59.04 -66.29
CA THR A 605 -2.74 -58.22 -65.54
C THR A 605 -3.12 -56.75 -65.66
N LEU A 606 -2.95 -56.00 -64.57
CA LEU A 606 -3.15 -54.55 -64.46
C LEU A 606 -1.98 -53.98 -63.65
N GLU A 607 -1.33 -52.92 -64.15
CA GLU A 607 -0.15 -52.32 -63.50
C GLU A 607 -0.38 -50.85 -63.14
N ALA A 608 -0.04 -50.48 -61.90
CA ALA A 608 -0.23 -49.14 -61.36
C ALA A 608 1.05 -48.31 -61.48
N GLU A 609 0.98 -47.18 -62.18
CA GLU A 609 2.09 -46.26 -62.38
C GLU A 609 2.25 -45.29 -61.20
N TYR A 610 3.49 -45.17 -60.69
CA TYR A 610 3.83 -44.24 -59.61
C TYR A 610 5.01 -43.35 -59.99
N GLY A 611 4.90 -42.05 -59.69
CA GLY A 611 6.03 -41.12 -59.70
C GLY A 611 6.62 -40.94 -58.31
N ARG A 612 7.94 -40.74 -58.21
CA ARG A 612 8.61 -40.55 -56.92
C ARG A 612 8.51 -39.10 -56.43
N GLN A 613 8.34 -38.94 -55.13
CA GLN A 613 8.45 -37.67 -54.42
C GLN A 613 9.40 -37.80 -53.22
N TYR A 614 10.06 -36.69 -52.90
CA TYR A 614 10.95 -36.57 -51.75
C TYR A 614 10.45 -35.49 -50.79
N LEU A 615 10.72 -35.67 -49.50
CA LEU A 615 10.43 -34.72 -48.45
C LEU A 615 11.56 -33.70 -48.31
N VAL A 616 11.21 -32.42 -48.34
CA VAL A 616 12.04 -31.31 -47.90
C VAL A 616 11.57 -30.94 -46.49
N ASP A 617 12.26 -31.45 -45.48
CA ASP A 617 12.07 -31.12 -44.06
C ASP A 617 12.77 -29.79 -43.76
N VAL A 618 11.98 -28.75 -43.45
CA VAL A 618 12.49 -27.42 -43.11
C VAL A 618 12.15 -27.11 -41.67
N ASP A 619 13.10 -27.38 -40.78
CA ASP A 619 12.99 -27.09 -39.35
C ASP A 619 13.09 -25.57 -39.11
N PRO A 620 12.03 -24.93 -38.58
CA PRO A 620 12.03 -23.49 -38.28
C PRO A 620 12.93 -23.11 -37.11
N ASP A 621 13.43 -24.07 -36.33
CA ASP A 621 14.03 -23.86 -35.02
C ASP A 621 13.09 -23.02 -34.14
N ILE A 622 13.43 -21.77 -33.83
CA ILE A 622 12.59 -20.87 -33.03
C ILE A 622 11.80 -19.84 -33.83
N GLY A 623 11.94 -19.78 -35.17
CA GLY A 623 11.37 -18.72 -36.02
C GLY A 623 10.21 -19.16 -36.90
N GLU A 624 10.14 -18.62 -38.13
CA GLU A 624 9.06 -18.87 -39.09
C GLU A 624 9.65 -19.10 -40.50
N VAL A 625 9.26 -20.21 -41.14
CA VAL A 625 9.80 -20.65 -42.44
C VAL A 625 8.68 -21.19 -43.34
N LYS A 626 8.91 -21.12 -44.65
CA LYS A 626 8.02 -21.56 -45.73
C LYS A 626 8.82 -22.35 -46.76
N GLY A 627 8.20 -23.29 -47.47
CA GLY A 627 8.84 -24.08 -48.54
C GLY A 627 9.20 -25.53 -48.18
N GLY A 628 8.96 -25.98 -46.94
CA GLY A 628 8.99 -27.41 -46.61
C GLY A 628 7.77 -28.17 -47.14
N GLY A 629 7.92 -29.47 -47.39
CA GLY A 629 6.86 -30.33 -47.94
C GLY A 629 7.37 -31.37 -48.91
N TRP A 630 6.44 -32.01 -49.63
CA TRP A 630 6.74 -33.08 -50.59
C TRP A 630 6.81 -32.56 -52.03
N TYR A 631 7.90 -32.86 -52.72
CA TYR A 631 8.20 -32.38 -54.08
C TYR A 631 8.39 -33.56 -55.03
N ASP A 632 7.94 -33.44 -56.29
CA ASP A 632 8.23 -34.43 -57.35
C ASP A 632 9.75 -34.47 -57.63
N GLU A 633 10.29 -35.66 -57.88
CA GLU A 633 11.72 -35.90 -58.14
C GLU A 633 12.25 -35.03 -59.31
N ASN A 634 13.37 -34.32 -59.05
CA ASN A 634 13.98 -33.28 -59.90
C ASN A 634 13.20 -31.95 -60.04
N SER A 635 12.15 -31.70 -59.25
CA SER A 635 11.53 -30.37 -59.19
C SER A 635 12.31 -29.39 -58.30
N THR A 636 11.94 -28.10 -58.33
CA THR A 636 12.61 -27.04 -57.55
C THR A 636 11.77 -26.64 -56.34
N ALA A 637 12.37 -26.70 -55.15
CA ALA A 637 11.82 -26.11 -53.94
C ALA A 637 12.33 -24.66 -53.78
N ARG A 638 11.47 -23.77 -53.28
CA ARG A 638 11.85 -22.42 -52.84
C ARG A 638 11.56 -22.29 -51.35
N ILE A 639 12.63 -22.14 -50.56
CA ILE A 639 12.57 -22.01 -49.11
C ILE A 639 12.72 -20.53 -48.73
N GLU A 640 11.96 -20.09 -47.75
CA GLU A 640 11.89 -18.69 -47.30
C GLU A 640 11.74 -18.62 -45.78
N ALA A 641 12.69 -17.97 -45.11
CA ALA A 641 12.62 -17.57 -43.71
C ALA A 641 12.05 -16.15 -43.63
N GLU A 642 11.12 -15.91 -42.70
CA GLU A 642 10.57 -14.58 -42.48
C GLU A 642 11.50 -13.76 -41.57
N ASP A 643 12.04 -12.64 -42.07
CA ASP A 643 13.07 -11.84 -41.40
C ASP A 643 12.71 -10.35 -41.36
N PRO A 644 12.54 -9.73 -40.17
CA PRO A 644 12.43 -10.36 -38.85
C PRO A 644 11.05 -11.02 -38.62
N CYS A 645 11.00 -12.19 -37.99
CA CYS A 645 9.75 -12.86 -37.57
C CYS A 645 9.49 -12.75 -36.06
N ARG A 646 8.30 -13.22 -35.64
CA ARG A 646 7.80 -13.18 -34.25
C ARG A 646 8.01 -11.81 -33.57
N VAL A 647 7.74 -10.73 -34.31
CA VAL A 647 7.98 -9.35 -33.86
C VAL A 647 6.90 -8.91 -32.88
N GLN A 648 7.26 -8.85 -31.60
CA GLN A 648 6.48 -8.14 -30.59
C GLN A 648 7.04 -6.71 -30.50
N GLU A 649 6.31 -5.75 -31.09
CA GLU A 649 6.78 -4.37 -31.27
C GLU A 649 7.22 -3.72 -29.94
N GLY A 650 8.47 -3.26 -29.88
CA GLY A 650 9.06 -2.67 -28.68
C GLY A 650 9.42 -3.65 -27.55
N VAL A 651 9.39 -4.96 -27.79
CA VAL A 651 9.72 -6.00 -26.79
C VAL A 651 10.77 -6.98 -27.31
N THR A 652 10.42 -7.85 -28.26
CA THR A 652 11.30 -8.92 -28.77
C THR A 652 11.08 -9.19 -30.26
N ARG A 653 12.10 -9.68 -30.95
CA ARG A 653 12.03 -10.17 -32.33
C ARG A 653 13.12 -11.22 -32.59
N LEU A 654 12.94 -12.00 -33.65
CA LEU A 654 13.97 -12.86 -34.21
C LEU A 654 14.48 -12.25 -35.52
N THR A 655 15.79 -12.22 -35.71
CA THR A 655 16.43 -11.87 -36.99
C THR A 655 17.15 -13.09 -37.54
N PHE A 656 17.01 -13.36 -38.84
CA PHE A 656 17.57 -14.53 -39.49
C PHE A 656 19.11 -14.51 -39.51
N SER A 657 19.74 -15.64 -39.20
CA SER A 657 21.20 -15.80 -39.15
C SER A 657 21.76 -16.64 -40.30
N GLY A 658 20.98 -17.60 -40.81
CA GLY A 658 21.39 -18.52 -41.88
C GLY A 658 20.70 -19.89 -41.84
N TRP A 659 20.97 -20.71 -42.85
CA TRP A 659 20.58 -22.12 -42.96
C TRP A 659 21.75 -23.04 -42.58
N LYS A 660 21.43 -24.24 -42.08
CA LYS A 660 22.33 -25.36 -41.81
C LYS A 660 21.64 -26.69 -42.16
N GLY A 661 22.41 -27.76 -42.33
CA GLY A 661 21.92 -29.09 -42.72
C GLY A 661 22.37 -29.43 -44.14
N ASP A 662 21.47 -29.97 -44.97
CA ASP A 662 21.75 -30.24 -46.39
C ASP A 662 21.84 -28.94 -47.25
N LEU A 663 21.65 -27.78 -46.62
CA LEU A 663 21.88 -26.45 -47.17
C LEU A 663 22.59 -25.57 -46.13
N GLU A 664 23.62 -24.84 -46.57
CA GLU A 664 24.25 -23.75 -45.81
C GLU A 664 24.13 -22.42 -46.58
N GLY A 665 23.85 -21.31 -45.88
CA GLY A 665 23.82 -19.98 -46.49
C GLY A 665 23.16 -18.91 -45.63
N THR A 666 23.44 -17.63 -45.89
CA THR A 666 22.97 -16.49 -45.07
C THR A 666 21.82 -15.68 -45.71
N SER A 667 21.29 -16.13 -46.85
CA SER A 667 20.11 -15.52 -47.48
C SER A 667 18.82 -16.10 -46.87
N PRO A 668 17.85 -15.27 -46.43
CA PRO A 668 16.57 -15.78 -45.94
C PRO A 668 15.72 -16.43 -47.05
N ILE A 669 16.04 -16.20 -48.34
CA ILE A 669 15.36 -16.85 -49.48
C ILE A 669 16.37 -17.65 -50.28
N VAL A 670 16.01 -18.88 -50.66
CA VAL A 670 16.85 -19.83 -51.39
C VAL A 670 16.03 -20.76 -52.27
N GLU A 671 16.60 -21.20 -53.39
CA GLU A 671 16.00 -22.15 -54.34
C GLU A 671 16.96 -23.32 -54.57
N LEU A 672 16.44 -24.55 -54.62
CA LEU A 672 17.21 -25.78 -54.77
C LEU A 672 16.43 -26.88 -55.49
N THR A 673 17.14 -27.77 -56.19
CA THR A 673 16.56 -28.96 -56.83
C THR A 673 16.38 -30.09 -55.81
N VAL A 674 15.28 -30.83 -55.91
CA VAL A 674 14.96 -31.96 -55.02
C VAL A 674 15.17 -33.28 -55.77
N ASP A 675 16.40 -33.80 -55.72
CA ASP A 675 16.81 -35.11 -56.29
C ASP A 675 16.92 -36.23 -55.24
N GLN A 676 16.78 -35.88 -53.95
CA GLN A 676 16.78 -36.77 -52.79
C GLN A 676 15.97 -36.13 -51.64
N PRO A 677 15.69 -36.85 -50.52
CA PRO A 677 15.17 -36.24 -49.29
C PRO A 677 16.18 -35.22 -48.73
N LEU A 678 15.68 -34.09 -48.21
CA LEU A 678 16.51 -32.97 -47.77
C LEU A 678 16.07 -32.49 -46.40
N ARG A 679 17.03 -32.22 -45.52
CA ARG A 679 16.81 -31.72 -44.15
C ARG A 679 17.59 -30.44 -43.90
N ILE A 680 16.85 -29.35 -43.72
CA ILE A 680 17.37 -27.99 -43.64
C ILE A 680 16.80 -27.35 -42.37
N GLN A 681 17.63 -26.65 -41.60
CA GLN A 681 17.21 -25.98 -40.37
C GLN A 681 17.60 -24.51 -40.41
N ALA A 682 16.67 -23.62 -40.06
CA ALA A 682 16.94 -22.20 -39.90
C ALA A 682 17.78 -21.92 -38.64
N THR A 683 18.46 -20.78 -38.62
CA THR A 683 19.13 -20.25 -37.43
C THR A 683 18.78 -18.78 -37.25
N TRP A 684 18.67 -18.36 -35.99
CA TRP A 684 18.12 -17.07 -35.61
C TRP A 684 18.93 -16.42 -34.49
N THR A 685 19.09 -15.11 -34.59
CA THR A 685 19.57 -14.26 -33.50
C THR A 685 18.34 -13.65 -32.82
N ARG A 686 18.16 -13.91 -31.53
CA ARG A 686 17.14 -13.21 -30.74
C ARG A 686 17.60 -11.79 -30.43
N GLN A 687 16.72 -10.83 -30.66
CA GLN A 687 16.93 -9.44 -30.28
C GLN A 687 15.82 -8.96 -29.34
N TYR A 688 16.18 -8.13 -28.38
CA TYR A 688 15.25 -7.43 -27.50
C TYR A 688 15.36 -5.93 -27.71
N TYR A 689 14.29 -5.21 -27.34
CA TYR A 689 14.27 -3.76 -27.38
C TYR A 689 14.76 -3.16 -26.06
N LEU A 690 15.70 -2.21 -26.14
CA LEU A 690 16.00 -1.29 -25.05
C LEU A 690 15.26 0.02 -25.32
N ARG A 691 14.35 0.38 -24.42
CA ARG A 691 13.61 1.64 -24.42
C ARG A 691 14.24 2.64 -23.45
N VAL A 692 14.53 3.85 -23.90
CA VAL A 692 15.26 4.89 -23.14
C VAL A 692 14.38 6.14 -22.99
N VAL A 693 13.50 6.11 -22.00
CA VAL A 693 12.49 7.13 -21.76
C VAL A 693 13.08 8.29 -20.95
N SER A 694 12.91 9.53 -21.43
CA SER A 694 13.16 10.73 -20.64
C SER A 694 12.06 11.79 -20.85
N PRO A 695 11.49 12.39 -19.78
CA PRO A 695 10.53 13.49 -19.91
C PRO A 695 11.19 14.81 -20.33
N PHE A 696 12.51 14.94 -20.17
CA PHE A 696 13.28 16.12 -20.54
C PHE A 696 14.59 15.71 -21.23
N GLY A 697 15.01 16.45 -22.25
CA GLY A 697 16.27 16.20 -22.96
C GLY A 697 16.23 15.00 -23.90
N SER A 698 17.10 15.03 -24.93
CA SER A 698 17.23 13.93 -25.88
C SER A 698 17.99 12.75 -25.28
N THR A 699 17.49 11.55 -25.55
CA THR A 699 18.12 10.28 -25.18
C THR A 699 18.90 9.68 -26.34
N MET A 700 19.78 8.74 -26.03
CA MET A 700 20.55 7.91 -26.96
C MET A 700 20.58 6.47 -26.45
N GLY A 701 20.71 5.50 -27.36
CA GLY A 701 20.78 4.07 -27.00
C GLY A 701 19.43 3.33 -26.98
N GLU A 702 18.35 3.96 -27.45
CA GLU A 702 17.08 3.27 -27.71
C GLU A 702 17.17 2.48 -29.03
N GLY A 703 16.75 1.21 -29.03
CA GLY A 703 16.82 0.35 -30.20
C GLY A 703 16.81 -1.15 -29.91
N TRP A 704 17.01 -1.94 -30.98
CA TRP A 704 17.12 -3.39 -30.93
C TRP A 704 18.57 -3.85 -30.72
N TYR A 705 18.78 -4.81 -29.81
CA TYR A 705 20.09 -5.38 -29.48
C TYR A 705 20.01 -6.90 -29.37
N ASP A 706 21.05 -7.62 -29.79
CA ASP A 706 21.09 -9.09 -29.64
C ASP A 706 21.12 -9.49 -28.15
N GLU A 707 20.52 -10.64 -27.86
CA GLU A 707 20.48 -11.25 -26.54
C GLU A 707 21.90 -11.37 -25.93
N GLY A 708 22.07 -10.80 -24.72
CA GLY A 708 23.34 -10.77 -23.99
C GLY A 708 24.36 -9.71 -24.44
N LYS A 709 24.04 -8.83 -25.41
CA LYS A 709 24.92 -7.71 -25.78
C LYS A 709 24.81 -6.54 -24.79
N ALA A 710 25.88 -5.76 -24.69
CA ALA A 710 25.86 -4.51 -23.93
C ALA A 710 25.33 -3.36 -24.80
N ALA A 711 24.28 -2.68 -24.34
CA ALA A 711 23.71 -1.50 -24.96
C ALA A 711 24.12 -0.24 -24.18
N SER A 712 24.76 0.71 -24.87
CA SER A 712 25.18 2.00 -24.30
C SER A 712 24.11 3.07 -24.52
N PHE A 713 23.71 3.75 -23.45
CA PHE A 713 22.67 4.77 -23.45
C PHE A 713 23.11 6.04 -22.73
N ALA A 714 22.44 7.15 -23.05
CA ALA A 714 22.74 8.46 -22.46
C ALA A 714 21.53 9.40 -22.48
N VAL A 715 21.58 10.44 -21.64
CA VAL A 715 20.78 11.66 -21.78
C VAL A 715 21.73 12.83 -22.05
N VAL A 716 21.51 13.52 -23.18
CA VAL A 716 22.52 14.46 -23.73
C VAL A 716 22.58 15.75 -22.93
N ASN A 717 21.42 16.36 -22.69
CA ASN A 717 21.28 17.56 -21.87
C ASN A 717 20.95 17.13 -20.44
N GLN A 718 21.78 17.51 -19.46
CA GLN A 718 21.62 17.12 -18.04
C GLN A 718 20.94 18.20 -17.18
N THR A 719 20.76 19.39 -17.73
CA THR A 719 19.96 20.46 -17.14
C THR A 719 19.30 21.23 -18.28
N ILE A 720 18.01 21.50 -18.14
CA ILE A 720 17.20 22.25 -19.09
C ILE A 720 16.50 23.35 -18.30
N GLU A 721 16.75 24.60 -18.66
CA GLU A 721 16.32 25.78 -17.92
C GLU A 721 15.58 26.76 -18.85
N GLY A 722 14.47 27.33 -18.38
CA GLY A 722 13.68 28.30 -19.12
C GLY A 722 12.52 28.84 -18.29
N ASN A 723 12.22 30.13 -18.44
CA ASN A 723 11.10 30.81 -17.79
C ASN A 723 11.01 30.57 -16.26
N GLY A 724 12.14 30.69 -15.55
CA GLY A 724 12.21 30.49 -14.08
C GLY A 724 11.99 29.04 -13.61
N THR A 725 11.92 28.07 -14.52
CA THR A 725 11.85 26.63 -14.23
C THR A 725 13.11 25.96 -14.75
N ARG A 726 13.63 24.96 -14.04
CA ARG A 726 14.64 24.06 -14.59
C ARG A 726 14.40 22.61 -14.18
N ALA A 727 14.64 21.70 -15.12
CA ALA A 727 14.76 20.28 -14.83
C ALA A 727 16.25 19.94 -14.75
N ARG A 728 16.66 19.20 -13.71
CA ARG A 728 18.03 18.73 -13.50
C ARG A 728 18.05 17.20 -13.39
N PHE A 729 18.90 16.54 -14.17
CA PHE A 729 19.03 15.09 -14.18
C PHE A 729 19.60 14.60 -12.84
N MET A 730 19.04 13.52 -12.31
CA MET A 730 19.41 12.94 -11.00
C MET A 730 19.94 11.50 -11.09
N GLY A 731 19.70 10.81 -12.20
CA GLY A 731 20.06 9.40 -12.40
C GLY A 731 19.01 8.63 -13.20
N TRP A 732 19.21 7.33 -13.33
CA TRP A 732 18.30 6.40 -14.01
C TRP A 732 17.51 5.53 -13.04
N THR A 733 16.34 5.07 -13.49
CA THR A 733 15.54 4.03 -12.85
C THR A 733 14.93 3.10 -13.89
N GLY A 734 14.19 2.07 -13.46
CA GLY A 734 13.83 0.91 -14.29
C GLY A 734 14.89 -0.19 -14.16
N ASP A 735 15.22 -0.85 -15.26
CA ASP A 735 16.20 -1.95 -15.34
C ASP A 735 17.64 -1.53 -15.00
N TYR A 736 17.96 -0.24 -15.10
CA TYR A 736 19.25 0.32 -14.67
C TYR A 736 19.06 1.42 -13.63
N ARG A 737 19.95 1.44 -12.64
CA ARG A 737 19.97 2.41 -11.54
C ARG A 737 21.38 2.94 -11.34
N GLY A 738 21.57 4.23 -11.61
CA GLY A 738 22.86 4.90 -11.48
C GLY A 738 22.75 6.40 -11.69
N ALA A 739 23.62 7.18 -11.05
CA ALA A 739 23.59 8.65 -11.11
C ALA A 739 24.32 9.25 -12.34
N GLN A 740 24.97 8.43 -13.16
CA GLN A 740 25.74 8.90 -14.31
C GLN A 740 24.82 9.20 -15.52
N PRO A 741 25.09 10.27 -16.29
CA PRO A 741 24.25 10.69 -17.41
C PRO A 741 24.36 9.77 -18.64
N SER A 742 25.38 8.91 -18.67
CA SER A 742 25.52 7.82 -19.61
C SER A 742 26.01 6.56 -18.89
N ALA A 743 25.62 5.40 -19.40
CA ALA A 743 26.01 4.08 -18.90
C ALA A 743 25.79 3.02 -19.99
N ALA A 744 26.05 1.76 -19.64
CA ALA A 744 25.67 0.61 -20.45
C ALA A 744 25.07 -0.49 -19.57
N LEU A 745 24.17 -1.30 -20.15
CA LEU A 745 23.58 -2.47 -19.51
C LEU A 745 23.59 -3.67 -20.46
N THR A 746 23.54 -4.89 -19.92
CA THR A 746 23.38 -6.11 -20.72
C THR A 746 21.89 -6.30 -21.07
N VAL A 747 21.61 -6.53 -22.35
CA VAL A 747 20.25 -6.76 -22.85
C VAL A 747 19.98 -8.28 -22.88
N ASP A 748 19.71 -8.85 -21.71
CA ASP A 748 19.34 -10.26 -21.48
C ASP A 748 17.81 -10.51 -21.50
N GLY A 749 17.04 -9.49 -21.88
CA GLY A 749 15.58 -9.46 -22.00
C GLY A 749 15.14 -8.11 -22.56
N PRO A 750 13.83 -7.85 -22.74
CA PRO A 750 13.34 -6.48 -22.99
C PRO A 750 13.72 -5.59 -21.81
N LYS A 751 14.12 -4.33 -22.09
CA LYS A 751 14.59 -3.38 -21.06
C LYS A 751 13.90 -2.04 -21.20
N GLU A 752 13.45 -1.49 -20.08
CA GLU A 752 12.99 -0.10 -19.99
C GLU A 752 13.78 0.65 -18.93
N ILE A 753 14.45 1.71 -19.36
CA ILE A 753 15.13 2.64 -18.48
C ILE A 753 14.53 4.03 -18.58
N ARG A 754 14.43 4.71 -17.43
CA ARG A 754 13.73 5.96 -17.26
C ARG A 754 14.65 6.98 -16.60
N ALA A 755 14.89 8.11 -17.25
CA ALA A 755 15.65 9.20 -16.67
C ALA A 755 14.85 9.87 -15.54
N VAL A 756 15.45 9.98 -14.36
CA VAL A 756 14.89 10.64 -13.18
C VAL A 756 15.37 12.08 -13.15
N TRP A 757 14.41 12.99 -13.01
CA TRP A 757 14.63 14.43 -13.05
C TRP A 757 14.10 15.10 -11.80
N LEU A 758 14.84 16.09 -11.30
CA LEU A 758 14.36 17.01 -10.27
C LEU A 758 13.92 18.30 -10.95
N ILE A 759 12.65 18.66 -10.79
CA ILE A 759 12.12 19.96 -11.20
C ILE A 759 12.42 20.95 -10.07
N GLU A 760 13.02 22.09 -10.43
CA GLU A 760 13.32 23.20 -9.54
C GLU A 760 12.72 24.49 -10.11
N TYR A 761 12.14 25.32 -9.24
CA TYR A 761 11.57 26.62 -9.56
C TYR A 761 12.38 27.75 -8.91
N LEU A 762 12.51 28.86 -9.62
CA LEU A 762 13.18 30.06 -9.15
C LEU A 762 12.24 30.92 -8.31
N LEU A 763 12.68 31.27 -7.10
CA LEU A 763 12.11 32.31 -6.26
C LEU A 763 12.95 33.58 -6.40
N THR A 764 12.41 34.57 -7.11
CA THR A 764 12.97 35.92 -7.20
C THR A 764 12.42 36.77 -6.07
N LEU A 765 13.32 37.39 -5.29
CA LEU A 765 12.97 38.36 -4.25
C LEU A 765 13.45 39.75 -4.66
N GLU A 766 12.59 40.76 -4.53
CA GLU A 766 12.93 42.16 -4.75
C GLU A 766 12.58 43.02 -3.54
N SER A 767 13.46 43.98 -3.20
CA SER A 767 13.18 45.00 -2.20
C SER A 767 13.80 46.35 -2.60
N PRO A 768 13.11 47.49 -2.39
CA PRO A 768 13.72 48.81 -2.54
C PRO A 768 14.64 49.19 -1.36
N TYR A 769 14.50 48.54 -0.20
CA TYR A 769 15.29 48.80 1.01
C TYR A 769 15.64 47.49 1.72
N GLY A 770 16.89 47.32 2.13
CA GLY A 770 17.37 46.11 2.81
C GLY A 770 17.39 44.85 1.93
N ASP A 771 18.20 43.88 2.32
CA ASP A 771 18.48 42.69 1.52
C ASP A 771 17.50 41.55 1.86
N PRO A 772 16.71 41.03 0.90
CA PRO A 772 15.83 39.89 1.12
C PRO A 772 16.60 38.56 1.07
N GLU A 773 16.55 37.79 2.15
CA GLU A 773 17.10 36.44 2.23
C GLU A 773 16.05 35.38 1.84
N GLY A 774 16.52 34.24 1.32
CA GLY A 774 15.67 33.11 0.92
C GLY A 774 15.35 33.01 -0.58
N GLY A 775 15.87 33.90 -1.43
CA GLY A 775 15.76 33.78 -2.88
C GLY A 775 16.64 32.66 -3.47
N GLY A 776 16.25 32.09 -4.61
CA GLY A 776 17.03 31.05 -5.30
C GLY A 776 16.21 29.92 -5.91
N TRP A 777 16.88 28.84 -6.29
CA TRP A 777 16.25 27.65 -6.89
C TRP A 777 15.83 26.64 -5.84
N TYR A 778 14.56 26.22 -5.86
CA TYR A 778 13.96 25.29 -4.92
C TYR A 778 13.26 24.13 -5.64
N PRO A 779 13.38 22.88 -5.17
CA PRO A 779 12.65 21.76 -5.77
C PRO A 779 11.13 21.92 -5.68
N GLU A 780 10.43 21.39 -6.68
CA GLU A 780 8.97 21.38 -6.76
C GLU A 780 8.30 20.93 -5.45
N GLY A 781 7.26 21.65 -5.05
CA GLY A 781 6.46 21.37 -3.85
C GLY A 781 7.15 21.71 -2.51
N ARG A 782 8.44 22.06 -2.51
CA ARG A 782 9.15 22.47 -1.28
C ARG A 782 8.71 23.87 -0.84
N THR A 783 8.95 24.15 0.43
CA THR A 783 8.71 25.47 1.02
C THR A 783 10.04 26.22 1.13
N ALA A 784 10.11 27.40 0.52
CA ALA A 784 11.17 28.37 0.73
C ALA A 784 10.76 29.27 1.91
N ASN A 785 11.68 29.49 2.85
CA ASN A 785 11.49 30.50 3.90
C ASN A 785 12.21 31.77 3.48
N ILE A 786 11.53 32.90 3.59
CA ILE A 786 12.05 34.22 3.22
C ILE A 786 12.08 35.13 4.45
N SER A 787 13.09 35.98 4.52
CA SER A 787 13.30 36.90 5.63
C SER A 787 13.89 38.23 5.14
N ILE A 788 13.48 39.33 5.76
CA ILE A 788 14.08 40.65 5.56
C ILE A 788 14.10 41.42 6.87
N SER A 789 15.03 42.34 7.05
CA SER A 789 15.09 43.17 8.25
C SER A 789 13.79 43.97 8.43
N ARG A 790 13.15 43.93 9.62
CA ARG A 790 11.90 44.67 9.86
C ARG A 790 12.06 46.20 9.72
N ILE A 791 13.24 46.71 10.01
CA ILE A 791 13.59 48.14 9.99
C ILE A 791 14.92 48.29 9.25
N VAL A 792 14.98 49.24 8.32
CA VAL A 792 16.21 49.69 7.64
C VAL A 792 16.41 51.17 7.93
N GLN A 793 17.61 51.58 8.33
CA GLN A 793 17.89 52.99 8.63
C GLN A 793 18.08 53.79 7.33
N GLY A 794 17.39 54.92 7.20
CA GLY A 794 17.45 55.80 6.03
C GLY A 794 18.31 57.05 6.22
N GLY A 795 18.53 57.47 7.47
CA GLY A 795 19.35 58.63 7.84
C GLY A 795 19.10 59.07 9.28
N ASP A 796 19.66 60.21 9.69
CA ASP A 796 19.39 60.78 11.01
C ASP A 796 17.90 61.11 11.18
N GLY A 797 17.22 60.35 12.05
CA GLY A 797 15.79 60.49 12.30
C GLY A 797 14.87 59.93 11.21
N VAL A 798 15.38 59.19 10.21
CA VAL A 798 14.59 58.57 9.13
C VAL A 798 14.87 57.07 9.06
N ARG A 799 13.82 56.26 8.97
CA ARG A 799 13.92 54.81 8.78
C ARG A 799 12.81 54.32 7.84
N HIS A 800 13.02 53.18 7.20
CA HIS A 800 11.98 52.46 6.48
C HIS A 800 11.54 51.27 7.33
N ALA A 801 10.24 51.12 7.53
CA ALA A 801 9.63 49.98 8.21
C ALA A 801 9.01 49.03 7.18
N PHE A 802 9.27 47.73 7.32
CA PHE A 802 8.68 46.70 6.48
C PHE A 802 7.16 46.69 6.67
N LYS A 803 6.42 46.70 5.55
CA LYS A 803 4.95 46.76 5.51
C LYS A 803 4.34 45.39 5.18
N ALA A 804 4.71 44.82 4.04
CA ALA A 804 4.27 43.50 3.59
C ALA A 804 5.15 42.95 2.46
N TRP A 805 5.27 41.64 2.36
CA TRP A 805 5.56 40.95 1.11
C TRP A 805 4.32 41.00 0.22
N THR A 806 4.54 41.18 -1.09
CA THR A 806 3.50 41.32 -2.12
C THR A 806 3.88 40.59 -3.40
N GLY A 807 2.90 40.26 -4.25
CA GLY A 807 3.09 39.57 -5.53
C GLY A 807 2.61 38.11 -5.46
N ASP A 808 3.48 37.15 -5.74
CA ASP A 808 3.13 35.71 -5.62
C ASP A 808 3.02 35.22 -4.16
N LEU A 809 3.27 36.10 -3.19
CA LEU A 809 2.97 35.93 -1.77
C LEU A 809 2.53 37.28 -1.18
N GLU A 810 1.40 37.28 -0.47
CA GLU A 810 0.95 38.40 0.35
C GLU A 810 1.14 38.05 1.84
N ALA A 811 2.04 38.75 2.54
CA ALA A 811 2.33 38.47 3.96
C ALA A 811 2.79 39.72 4.73
N SER A 812 2.12 40.06 5.83
CA SER A 812 2.42 41.23 6.68
C SER A 812 3.52 41.01 7.72
N THR A 813 4.29 39.93 7.61
CA THR A 813 5.41 39.61 8.51
C THR A 813 6.73 39.60 7.74
N PRO A 814 7.82 40.14 8.32
CA PRO A 814 9.13 40.20 7.64
C PRO A 814 9.72 38.81 7.37
N GLU A 815 9.37 37.83 8.21
CA GLU A 815 9.58 36.40 7.99
C GLU A 815 8.31 35.79 7.38
N ALA A 816 8.44 34.99 6.32
CA ALA A 816 7.32 34.29 5.70
C ALA A 816 7.78 33.00 4.97
N SER A 817 6.82 32.23 4.47
CA SER A 817 7.07 30.96 3.77
C SER A 817 6.31 30.90 2.44
N VAL A 818 7.03 30.62 1.34
CA VAL A 818 6.49 30.46 -0.02
C VAL A 818 6.51 28.98 -0.39
N LYS A 819 5.39 28.46 -0.91
CA LYS A 819 5.37 27.12 -1.53
C LYS A 819 5.80 27.24 -3.00
N MET A 820 6.78 26.44 -3.40
CA MET A 820 7.36 26.46 -4.74
C MET A 820 6.68 25.42 -5.64
N ASP A 821 5.47 25.75 -6.09
CA ASP A 821 4.69 25.00 -7.09
C ASP A 821 4.63 25.67 -8.48
N SER A 822 5.34 26.79 -8.62
CA SER A 822 5.69 27.45 -9.89
C SER A 822 6.95 28.29 -9.65
N PRO A 823 7.56 28.92 -10.67
CA PRO A 823 8.41 30.09 -10.46
C PRO A 823 7.62 31.16 -9.70
N LYS A 824 8.27 31.93 -8.83
CA LYS A 824 7.64 32.94 -7.96
C LYS A 824 8.44 34.24 -7.97
N HIS A 825 7.73 35.37 -7.95
CA HIS A 825 8.28 36.71 -7.80
C HIS A 825 7.61 37.41 -6.61
N VAL A 826 8.39 37.74 -5.58
CA VAL A 826 7.88 38.34 -4.33
C VAL A 826 8.62 39.64 -4.03
N ARG A 827 7.86 40.71 -3.79
CA ARG A 827 8.37 42.07 -3.56
C ARG A 827 8.10 42.52 -2.11
N ALA A 828 9.13 42.93 -1.39
CA ALA A 828 8.97 43.61 -0.11
C ALA A 828 8.49 45.07 -0.32
N THR A 829 7.48 45.48 0.44
CA THR A 829 6.95 46.85 0.48
C THR A 829 7.21 47.48 1.84
N TRP A 830 7.29 48.81 1.84
CA TRP A 830 7.83 49.59 2.96
C TRP A 830 6.99 50.83 3.25
N SER A 831 7.13 51.38 4.45
CA SER A 831 6.65 52.71 4.83
C SER A 831 7.82 53.52 5.39
N THR A 832 7.98 54.76 4.93
CA THR A 832 8.93 55.70 5.52
C THR A 832 8.42 56.12 6.89
N GLN A 833 9.31 56.21 7.87
CA GLN A 833 9.01 56.66 9.22
C GLN A 833 9.98 57.73 9.68
N TYR A 834 9.43 58.78 10.30
CA TYR A 834 10.16 59.90 10.85
C TYR A 834 10.18 59.84 12.38
N ARG A 835 11.30 60.24 12.98
CA ARG A 835 11.47 60.28 14.44
C ARG A 835 10.85 61.55 15.03
N LEU A 836 9.97 61.37 16.00
CA LEU A 836 9.57 62.38 16.98
C LEU A 836 10.33 62.16 18.30
N LEU A 837 11.20 63.09 18.69
CA LEU A 837 11.93 63.06 19.96
C LEU A 837 11.25 63.98 20.99
N LEU A 838 10.87 63.43 22.15
CA LEU A 838 10.26 64.18 23.25
C LEU A 838 11.27 64.42 24.39
N GLU A 839 11.49 65.66 24.79
CA GLU A 839 12.47 66.05 25.82
C GLU A 839 11.84 66.93 26.93
N ALA A 840 12.39 66.90 28.15
CA ALA A 840 11.90 67.75 29.25
C ALA A 840 13.04 68.41 30.02
N VAL A 841 12.89 69.71 30.29
CA VAL A 841 13.91 70.59 30.87
C VAL A 841 13.33 71.42 32.03
N GLY A 842 14.18 71.91 32.94
CA GLY A 842 13.75 72.60 34.16
C GLY A 842 13.25 71.69 35.30
N LEU A 843 13.36 70.37 35.14
CA LEU A 843 12.98 69.36 36.13
C LEU A 843 14.21 68.66 36.76
N SER A 844 14.02 68.04 37.93
CA SER A 844 15.03 67.11 38.48
C SER A 844 15.08 65.80 37.69
N SER A 845 16.25 65.16 37.60
CA SER A 845 16.43 63.85 36.95
C SER A 845 15.60 62.70 37.58
N SER A 846 15.10 62.90 38.80
CA SER A 846 14.15 62.01 39.48
C SER A 846 12.69 62.20 39.08
N SER A 847 12.38 63.24 38.31
CA SER A 847 11.03 63.55 37.82
C SER A 847 10.76 62.82 36.51
N LYS A 848 9.53 62.34 36.31
CA LYS A 848 9.08 61.73 35.05
C LYS A 848 7.82 62.45 34.54
N PRO A 849 7.96 63.57 33.82
CA PRO A 849 6.82 64.21 33.16
C PRO A 849 6.18 63.24 32.17
N VAL A 850 4.86 63.29 32.08
CA VAL A 850 4.11 62.56 31.06
C VAL A 850 3.78 63.50 29.91
N PHE A 851 4.19 63.10 28.72
CA PHE A 851 3.70 63.65 27.47
C PHE A 851 2.50 62.84 27.01
N ASN A 852 1.52 63.51 26.42
CA ASN A 852 0.48 62.86 25.64
C ASN A 852 0.63 63.31 24.19
N VAL A 853 0.93 62.34 23.30
CA VAL A 853 0.93 62.54 21.85
C VAL A 853 -0.39 62.00 21.31
N THR A 854 -1.10 62.78 20.52
CA THR A 854 -2.37 62.34 19.90
C THR A 854 -2.16 62.21 18.41
N ILE A 855 -2.39 61.02 17.87
CA ILE A 855 -2.30 60.68 16.43
C ILE A 855 -3.68 60.15 16.03
N ASP A 856 -4.26 60.66 14.94
CA ASP A 856 -5.62 60.30 14.47
C ASP A 856 -6.69 60.29 15.59
N GLY A 857 -6.64 61.32 16.46
CA GLY A 857 -7.55 61.47 17.60
C GLY A 857 -7.31 60.49 18.77
N ARG A 858 -6.39 59.53 18.64
CA ARG A 858 -6.03 58.58 19.70
C ARG A 858 -4.82 59.05 20.49
N GLN A 859 -5.00 59.20 21.81
CA GLN A 859 -3.98 59.73 22.71
C GLN A 859 -3.11 58.63 23.32
N TYR A 860 -1.80 58.72 23.11
CA TYR A 860 -0.75 57.84 23.63
C TYR A 860 0.08 58.58 24.69
N ARG A 861 0.52 57.88 25.75
CA ARG A 861 1.20 58.50 26.90
C ARG A 861 2.64 58.01 27.06
N TYR A 862 3.57 58.94 27.14
CA TYR A 862 5.01 58.68 27.21
C TYR A 862 5.61 59.35 28.44
N GLY A 863 6.24 58.55 29.31
CA GLY A 863 6.97 59.06 30.48
C GLY A 863 8.41 59.35 30.12
N VAL A 864 8.75 60.62 29.90
CA VAL A 864 10.09 61.07 29.52
C VAL A 864 11.00 61.16 30.76
N GLN A 865 12.27 60.80 30.61
CA GLN A 865 13.30 61.07 31.62
C GLN A 865 14.12 62.30 31.19
N PRO A 866 14.20 63.37 32.02
CA PRO A 866 14.99 64.57 31.70
C PRO A 866 16.45 64.21 31.35
N GLY A 867 16.91 64.63 30.18
CA GLY A 867 18.24 64.32 29.65
C GLY A 867 18.43 62.95 28.97
N GLN A 868 17.36 62.16 28.80
CA GLN A 868 17.37 60.96 27.92
C GLN A 868 16.36 61.06 26.77
N GLY A 869 15.31 61.87 26.94
CA GLY A 869 14.21 61.98 26.00
C GLY A 869 13.33 60.73 25.93
N ALA A 870 12.48 60.66 24.90
CA ALA A 870 11.83 59.45 24.41
C ALA A 870 11.65 59.55 22.90
N GLU A 871 12.12 58.55 22.15
CA GLU A 871 11.92 58.47 20.71
C GLU A 871 10.59 57.77 20.37
N ILE A 872 9.83 58.39 19.49
CA ILE A 872 8.63 57.88 18.84
C ILE A 872 8.92 57.90 17.34
N TRP A 873 8.30 56.99 16.58
CA TRP A 873 8.44 56.92 15.13
C TRP A 873 7.04 56.86 14.52
N LEU A 874 6.80 57.76 13.57
CA LEU A 874 5.50 58.00 12.93
C LEU A 874 5.61 57.70 11.44
N ASP A 875 4.55 57.16 10.83
CA ASP A 875 4.50 56.91 9.38
C ASP A 875 4.41 58.24 8.60
N GLU A 876 5.03 58.27 7.41
CA GLU A 876 5.06 59.44 6.52
C GLU A 876 3.66 60.01 6.24
N GLY A 877 3.43 61.25 6.66
CA GLY A 877 2.15 61.95 6.55
C GLY A 877 1.19 61.80 7.73
N GLU A 878 1.50 61.02 8.78
CA GLU A 878 0.69 61.00 10.01
C GLU A 878 0.63 62.37 10.68
N ALA A 879 -0.56 62.83 11.07
CA ALA A 879 -0.76 64.13 11.68
C ALA A 879 -0.97 64.01 13.20
N PHE A 880 -0.12 64.70 13.97
CA PHE A 880 0.00 64.51 15.43
C PHE A 880 -0.03 65.83 16.22
N THR A 881 -0.42 65.74 17.50
CA THR A 881 -0.33 66.85 18.48
C THR A 881 0.44 66.38 19.70
N VAL A 882 1.18 67.28 20.35
CA VAL A 882 1.94 66.99 21.58
C VAL A 882 1.47 67.87 22.72
N SER A 883 1.33 67.29 23.91
CA SER A 883 0.99 67.98 25.15
C SER A 883 1.83 67.43 26.31
N ALA A 884 2.09 68.24 27.34
CA ALA A 884 2.76 67.82 28.57
C ALA A 884 1.91 68.16 29.81
N VAL A 885 2.13 67.43 30.91
CA VAL A 885 1.40 67.66 32.17
C VAL A 885 1.76 69.01 32.82
N GLU A 886 0.76 69.86 33.08
CA GLU A 886 0.95 71.21 33.63
C GLU A 886 1.75 71.26 34.95
N ARG A 887 1.75 70.20 35.75
CA ARG A 887 2.35 70.17 37.09
C ARG A 887 3.01 68.84 37.38
N VAL A 888 4.25 68.90 37.84
CA VAL A 888 5.04 67.73 38.28
C VAL A 888 5.37 67.88 39.78
N PRO A 889 4.97 66.94 40.65
CA PRO A 889 5.28 67.02 42.08
C PRO A 889 6.79 67.03 42.38
N SER A 890 7.20 67.79 43.40
CA SER A 890 8.58 67.80 43.92
C SER A 890 8.58 67.55 45.43
N ARG A 891 9.77 67.32 46.03
CA ARG A 891 9.89 67.09 47.49
C ARG A 891 9.53 68.30 48.37
N ILE A 892 9.46 69.51 47.81
CA ILE A 892 9.35 70.77 48.58
C ILE A 892 8.29 71.74 48.02
N GLY A 893 7.45 71.26 47.11
CA GLY A 893 6.46 72.05 46.35
C GLY A 893 6.16 71.38 45.01
N PHE A 894 5.84 72.16 43.98
CA PHE A 894 5.60 71.65 42.62
C PHE A 894 6.52 72.31 41.60
N TYR A 895 6.81 71.58 40.53
CA TYR A 895 7.19 72.16 39.25
C TYR A 895 5.93 72.45 38.43
N ILE A 896 5.91 73.56 37.70
CA ILE A 896 4.81 74.01 36.84
C ILE A 896 5.36 74.16 35.42
N LEU A 897 4.66 73.63 34.42
CA LEU A 897 4.94 73.80 32.99
C LEU A 897 4.84 75.28 32.63
N ASP A 898 5.79 75.77 31.86
CA ASP A 898 5.84 77.15 31.38
C ASP A 898 5.36 77.22 29.91
N HIS A 899 5.93 76.40 29.03
CA HIS A 899 5.51 76.22 27.63
C HIS A 899 6.08 74.93 27.01
N LEU A 900 5.68 74.63 25.76
CA LEU A 900 6.34 73.67 24.87
C LEU A 900 7.14 74.42 23.79
N GLU A 901 8.30 73.92 23.41
CA GLU A 901 9.21 74.50 22.40
C GLU A 901 9.73 73.43 21.42
N ASP A 902 10.20 73.84 20.25
CA ASP A 902 10.87 72.97 19.27
C ASP A 902 12.38 72.78 19.57
N GLU A 903 13.14 72.17 18.65
CA GLU A 903 14.60 72.07 18.78
C GLU A 903 15.34 73.41 18.79
N ASN A 904 14.75 74.45 18.22
CA ASN A 904 15.32 75.80 18.08
C ASN A 904 14.90 76.75 19.23
N GLY A 905 13.95 76.36 20.08
CA GLY A 905 13.41 77.17 21.17
C GLY A 905 12.22 78.06 20.77
N TYR A 906 11.52 77.76 19.67
CA TYR A 906 10.28 78.43 19.30
C TYR A 906 9.06 77.74 19.94
N PRO A 907 8.09 78.50 20.51
CA PRO A 907 6.89 77.92 21.10
C PRO A 907 6.05 77.11 20.09
N LEU A 908 5.59 75.93 20.50
CA LEU A 908 4.77 75.05 19.66
C LEU A 908 3.28 75.18 19.98
N GLU A 909 2.49 75.53 18.96
CA GLU A 909 1.02 75.56 19.01
C GLU A 909 0.43 74.80 17.81
N GLY A 910 -0.58 73.95 18.05
CA GLY A 910 -1.36 73.28 17.00
C GLY A 910 -0.99 71.82 16.72
N GLN A 911 -1.20 71.42 15.46
CA GLN A 911 -1.03 70.06 14.94
C GLN A 911 0.10 70.04 13.91
N LEU A 912 0.97 69.04 14.01
CA LEU A 912 2.15 68.80 13.18
C LEU A 912 1.92 67.59 12.27
N THR A 913 2.78 67.42 11.26
CA THR A 913 2.76 66.28 10.34
C THR A 913 4.12 65.60 10.34
N ALA A 914 4.14 64.27 10.25
CA ALA A 914 5.36 63.47 10.12
C ALA A 914 5.86 63.50 8.66
N ASP A 915 6.39 64.65 8.23
CA ASP A 915 7.08 64.85 6.94
C ASP A 915 8.63 64.94 7.09
N SER A 916 9.09 65.06 8.32
CA SER A 916 10.48 65.28 8.71
C SER A 916 10.70 64.83 10.16
N PRO A 917 11.95 64.63 10.62
CA PRO A 917 12.23 64.38 12.03
C PRO A 917 11.89 65.62 12.88
N HIS A 918 11.24 65.43 14.03
CA HIS A 918 10.81 66.50 14.93
C HIS A 918 11.38 66.32 16.33
N THR A 919 11.67 67.42 17.02
CA THR A 919 12.02 67.45 18.46
C THR A 919 11.05 68.37 19.20
N VAL A 920 10.48 67.91 20.32
CA VAL A 920 9.55 68.69 21.15
C VAL A 920 10.00 68.69 22.61
N ARG A 921 10.21 69.88 23.17
CA ARG A 921 10.67 70.13 24.54
C ARG A 921 9.56 70.69 25.43
N ALA A 922 9.61 70.37 26.73
CA ALA A 922 8.73 70.93 27.74
C ALA A 922 9.51 71.58 28.89
N VAL A 923 9.21 72.84 29.21
CA VAL A 923 9.97 73.71 30.13
C VAL A 923 9.25 73.92 31.46
N TYR A 924 9.94 73.84 32.61
CA TYR A 924 9.30 73.86 33.96
C TYR A 924 9.99 74.76 35.02
N ARG A 925 9.23 75.22 36.04
CA ARG A 925 9.67 76.13 37.14
C ARG A 925 9.08 75.81 38.54
N GLN A 926 9.73 76.21 39.65
CA GLN A 926 9.51 75.71 41.04
C GLN A 926 8.84 76.71 42.05
N SER A 927 8.21 76.24 43.15
CA SER A 927 7.55 77.07 44.22
C SER A 927 7.53 76.44 45.65
N PHE A 928 7.18 77.20 46.71
CA PHE A 928 7.24 76.83 48.17
C PHE A 928 6.00 77.28 49.02
N GLY A 929 5.63 76.59 50.13
CA GLY A 929 4.37 76.85 50.89
C GLY A 929 4.34 76.60 52.44
N CYS A 930 3.32 77.13 53.14
CA CYS A 930 3.28 77.34 54.61
C CYS A 930 2.69 76.18 55.46
N LEU A 931 3.29 74.99 55.33
CA LEU A 931 2.77 73.68 55.79
C LEU A 931 2.05 73.60 57.17
N ILE A 932 2.65 74.04 58.29
CA ILE A 932 2.06 73.91 59.63
C ILE A 932 0.80 74.77 59.80
N ALA A 933 0.82 75.99 59.26
CA ALA A 933 -0.33 76.88 59.33
C ALA A 933 -1.47 76.35 58.45
N THR A 934 -1.15 75.85 57.25
CA THR A 934 -2.08 75.13 56.36
C THR A 934 -2.72 73.93 57.08
N ALA A 935 -1.95 73.12 57.79
CA ALA A 935 -2.48 71.98 58.55
C ALA A 935 -3.35 72.39 59.75
N ALA A 936 -3.03 73.50 60.42
CA ALA A 936 -3.77 74.00 61.57
C ALA A 936 -5.09 74.71 61.19
N TYR A 937 -5.12 75.45 60.08
CA TYR A 937 -6.31 76.18 59.58
C TYR A 937 -6.99 75.51 58.38
N GLU A 938 -6.57 74.27 58.06
CA GLU A 938 -7.20 73.33 57.11
C GLU A 938 -7.19 73.76 55.63
N SER A 939 -6.74 74.98 55.32
CA SER A 939 -6.64 75.49 53.96
C SER A 939 -5.46 76.45 53.79
N GLU A 940 -4.73 76.30 52.68
CA GLU A 940 -3.73 77.26 52.19
C GLU A 940 -4.34 78.68 52.03
N LEU A 941 -5.65 78.75 51.74
CA LEU A 941 -6.42 79.97 51.48
C LEU A 941 -7.10 80.55 52.73
N SER A 942 -6.91 79.94 53.91
CA SER A 942 -7.46 80.48 55.16
C SER A 942 -6.85 81.86 55.47
N PRO A 943 -7.61 82.84 56.00
CA PRO A 943 -7.11 84.21 56.21
C PRO A 943 -5.84 84.28 57.07
N GLN A 944 -5.67 83.36 58.01
CA GLN A 944 -4.50 83.28 58.88
C GLN A 944 -3.25 82.75 58.14
N VAL A 945 -3.43 81.86 57.16
CA VAL A 945 -2.33 81.37 56.32
C VAL A 945 -1.98 82.40 55.25
N GLN A 946 -2.98 83.06 54.65
CA GLN A 946 -2.76 84.17 53.72
C GLN A 946 -2.03 85.32 54.41
N TYR A 947 -2.45 85.77 55.60
CA TYR A 947 -1.72 86.80 56.36
C TYR A 947 -0.25 86.43 56.62
N LEU A 948 0.06 85.17 56.94
CA LEU A 948 1.45 84.72 57.11
C LEU A 948 2.24 84.73 55.80
N ARG A 949 1.61 84.48 54.65
CA ARG A 949 2.22 84.60 53.32
C ARG A 949 2.39 86.06 52.92
N ASP A 950 1.41 86.92 53.16
CA ASP A 950 1.49 88.36 52.87
C ASP A 950 2.52 89.07 53.76
N PHE A 951 2.64 88.68 55.03
CA PHE A 951 3.71 89.15 55.91
C PHE A 951 5.09 88.68 55.40
N ARG A 952 5.21 87.39 55.04
CA ARG A 952 6.45 86.81 54.49
C ARG A 952 6.84 87.44 53.16
N ASP A 953 6.03 87.29 52.13
CA ASP A 953 6.32 87.64 50.74
C ASP A 953 6.10 89.14 50.46
N GLY A 954 5.14 89.75 51.17
CA GLY A 954 4.77 91.16 51.00
C GLY A 954 5.59 92.15 51.81
N LEU A 955 6.20 91.75 52.95
CA LEU A 955 7.03 92.61 53.79
C LEU A 955 8.46 92.07 53.97
N VAL A 956 8.62 90.84 54.46
CA VAL A 956 9.93 90.31 54.89
C VAL A 956 10.84 89.93 53.72
N MET A 957 10.33 89.26 52.69
CA MET A 957 11.12 88.80 51.53
C MET A 957 11.53 89.94 50.59
N LYS A 958 10.95 91.14 50.74
CA LYS A 958 11.30 92.33 49.96
C LYS A 958 12.50 93.10 50.52
N THR A 959 12.99 92.71 51.69
CA THR A 959 14.13 93.34 52.37
C THR A 959 15.34 92.41 52.40
N PHE A 960 16.54 92.97 52.37
CA PHE A 960 17.79 92.20 52.41
C PHE A 960 17.96 91.48 53.75
N ALA A 961 17.71 92.17 54.87
CA ALA A 961 17.72 91.55 56.19
C ALA A 961 16.65 90.46 56.33
N GLY A 962 15.43 90.74 55.86
CA GLY A 962 14.29 89.83 55.99
C GLY A 962 14.40 88.58 55.11
N SER A 963 14.74 88.73 53.83
CA SER A 963 14.92 87.60 52.91
C SER A 963 16.08 86.68 53.33
N SER A 964 17.16 87.24 53.87
CA SER A 964 18.30 86.49 54.41
C SER A 964 17.94 85.76 55.71
N PHE A 965 17.24 86.41 56.66
CA PHE A 965 16.66 85.71 57.80
C PHE A 965 15.74 84.55 57.37
N MET A 966 14.91 84.77 56.36
CA MET A 966 13.99 83.77 55.83
C MET A 966 14.69 82.55 55.23
N LYS A 967 15.94 82.64 54.76
CA LYS A 967 16.71 81.46 54.34
C LYS A 967 17.03 80.53 55.52
N VAL A 968 17.55 81.08 56.61
CA VAL A 968 17.83 80.32 57.85
C VAL A 968 16.55 79.78 58.48
N PHE A 969 15.52 80.63 58.56
CA PHE A 969 14.21 80.24 59.08
C PHE A 969 13.59 79.12 58.24
N ASN A 970 13.62 79.20 56.91
CA ASN A 970 13.10 78.15 56.03
C ASN A 970 13.88 76.84 56.19
N ALA A 971 15.22 76.88 56.25
CA ALA A 971 16.04 75.68 56.44
C ALA A 971 15.68 74.96 57.77
N TRP A 972 15.50 75.71 58.85
CA TRP A 972 15.01 75.17 60.13
C TRP A 972 13.56 74.68 60.03
N TYR A 973 12.64 75.50 59.54
CA TYR A 973 11.21 75.21 59.49
C TYR A 973 10.87 74.00 58.61
N TYR A 974 11.49 73.87 57.43
CA TYR A 974 11.27 72.72 56.54
C TYR A 974 12.06 71.46 56.94
N SER A 975 12.94 71.51 57.95
CA SER A 975 13.56 70.31 58.52
C SER A 975 12.57 69.41 59.27
N PHE A 976 11.49 69.97 59.80
CA PHE A 976 10.47 69.25 60.57
C PHE A 976 9.02 69.47 60.10
N SER A 977 8.69 70.59 59.46
CA SER A 977 7.30 70.86 59.05
C SER A 977 6.71 69.86 58.04
N PRO A 978 7.45 69.28 57.07
CA PRO A 978 6.88 68.31 56.12
C PRO A 978 6.44 66.99 56.75
N SER A 979 7.10 66.55 57.83
CA SER A 979 6.73 65.34 58.57
C SER A 979 5.69 65.62 59.66
N LEU A 980 5.71 66.81 60.27
CA LEU A 980 4.75 67.19 61.32
C LEU A 980 3.38 67.65 60.78
N ALA A 981 3.33 68.35 59.64
CA ALA A 981 2.07 68.89 59.11
C ALA A 981 1.01 67.81 58.79
N PRO A 982 1.33 66.66 58.16
CA PRO A 982 0.35 65.60 57.91
C PRO A 982 -0.21 64.97 59.20
N GLU A 983 0.60 64.81 60.24
CA GLU A 983 0.14 64.29 61.54
C GLU A 983 -0.70 65.29 62.33
N LEU A 984 -0.39 66.59 62.18
CA LEU A 984 -1.17 67.68 62.75
C LEU A 984 -2.56 67.79 62.08
N ALA A 985 -2.61 67.68 60.75
CA ALA A 985 -3.85 67.73 59.97
C ALA A 985 -4.84 66.58 60.30
N LYS A 986 -4.34 65.43 60.79
CA LYS A 986 -5.16 64.27 61.21
C LYS A 986 -5.81 64.41 62.59
N SER A 987 -5.45 65.43 63.38
CA SER A 987 -5.76 65.48 64.81
C SER A 987 -6.44 66.78 65.22
N GLU A 988 -7.75 66.76 65.49
CA GLU A 988 -8.48 67.95 65.95
C GLU A 988 -7.89 68.54 67.24
N THR A 989 -7.44 67.70 68.17
CA THR A 989 -6.72 68.16 69.36
C THR A 989 -5.37 68.80 69.00
N GLY A 990 -4.67 68.25 68.00
CA GLY A 990 -3.43 68.81 67.45
C GLY A 990 -3.65 70.17 66.78
N LYS A 991 -4.65 70.29 65.91
CA LYS A 991 -5.08 71.55 65.28
C LYS A 991 -5.51 72.58 66.33
N ALA A 992 -6.32 72.20 67.32
CA ALA A 992 -6.76 73.11 68.39
C ALA A 992 -5.57 73.64 69.21
N ILE A 993 -4.62 72.77 69.58
CA ILE A 993 -3.37 73.18 70.23
C ILE A 993 -2.57 74.11 69.31
N ALA A 994 -2.40 73.76 68.03
CA ALA A 994 -1.68 74.59 67.07
C ALA A 994 -2.32 75.97 66.89
N ARG A 995 -3.65 76.07 66.80
CA ARG A 995 -4.41 77.34 66.78
C ARG A 995 -4.16 78.17 68.05
N ILE A 996 -4.16 77.53 69.24
CA ILE A 996 -3.85 78.19 70.51
C ILE A 996 -2.41 78.74 70.55
N TRP A 997 -1.43 77.99 70.05
CA TRP A 997 -0.03 78.44 70.00
C TRP A 997 0.25 79.44 68.86
N LEU A 998 -0.48 79.39 67.74
CA LEU A 998 -0.34 80.35 66.64
C LEU A 998 -1.05 81.69 66.92
N LYS A 999 -2.12 81.71 67.74
CA LYS A 999 -2.90 82.94 67.95
C LYS A 999 -2.11 84.10 68.58
N PRO A 1000 -1.27 83.92 69.62
CA PRO A 1000 -0.42 85.00 70.11
C PRO A 1000 0.67 85.38 69.11
N LEU A 1001 1.19 84.42 68.32
CA LEU A 1001 2.21 84.71 67.28
C LEU A 1001 1.63 85.61 66.19
N LEU A 1002 0.41 85.34 65.72
CA LEU A 1002 -0.29 86.19 64.75
C LEU A 1002 -0.46 87.62 65.29
N GLY A 1003 -0.92 87.78 66.54
CA GLY A 1003 -1.06 89.10 67.17
C GLY A 1003 0.28 89.82 67.42
N ILE A 1004 1.36 89.09 67.64
CA ILE A 1004 2.73 89.67 67.70
C ILE A 1004 3.14 90.18 66.32
N LEU A 1005 2.94 89.38 65.26
CA LEU A 1005 3.27 89.79 63.89
C LEU A 1005 2.36 90.90 63.36
N GLU A 1006 1.15 91.05 63.89
CA GLU A 1006 0.26 92.20 63.68
C GLU A 1006 0.77 93.47 64.38
N GLY A 1007 1.25 93.37 65.64
CA GLY A 1007 1.96 94.46 66.31
C GLY A 1007 3.21 94.90 65.53
N SER A 1008 4.01 93.93 65.07
CA SER A 1008 5.25 94.19 64.36
C SER A 1008 5.05 94.66 62.92
N SER A 1009 3.90 94.37 62.27
CA SER A 1009 3.54 95.00 61.00
C SER A 1009 3.15 96.48 61.19
N LEU A 1010 2.58 96.86 62.34
CA LEU A 1010 2.38 98.28 62.71
C LEU A 1010 3.70 99.00 63.03
N VAL A 1011 4.68 98.33 63.64
CA VAL A 1011 6.05 98.87 63.80
C VAL A 1011 6.72 99.06 62.45
N TYR A 1012 6.62 98.06 61.56
CA TYR A 1012 7.12 98.15 60.19
C TYR A 1012 6.47 99.33 59.45
N ALA A 1013 5.14 99.46 59.47
CA ALA A 1013 4.41 100.54 58.81
C ALA A 1013 4.81 101.94 59.32
N LYS A 1014 4.98 102.11 60.64
CA LYS A 1014 5.44 103.38 61.24
C LYS A 1014 6.87 103.77 60.84
N LEU A 1015 7.71 102.79 60.53
CA LEU A 1015 9.10 102.98 60.11
C LEU A 1015 9.32 102.84 58.59
N GLY A 1016 8.26 102.56 57.82
CA GLY A 1016 8.32 102.10 56.42
C GLY A 1016 8.98 103.05 55.40
N ARG A 1017 9.36 104.27 55.83
CA ARG A 1017 10.28 105.14 55.07
C ARG A 1017 11.70 104.58 54.99
N TRP A 1018 12.05 103.59 55.82
CA TRP A 1018 13.35 102.94 55.89
C TRP A 1018 13.17 101.40 55.96
N PRO A 1019 12.88 100.70 54.85
CA PRO A 1019 12.41 99.31 54.85
C PRO A 1019 13.26 98.29 55.63
N GLU A 1020 14.60 98.36 55.52
CA GLU A 1020 15.51 97.47 56.25
C GLU A 1020 15.51 97.76 57.75
N ALA A 1021 15.62 99.04 58.15
CA ALA A 1021 15.52 99.43 59.56
C ALA A 1021 14.13 99.10 60.15
N ALA A 1022 13.07 99.15 59.32
CA ALA A 1022 11.72 98.76 59.68
C ALA A 1022 11.60 97.24 59.90
N VAL A 1023 12.19 96.39 59.03
CA VAL A 1023 12.15 94.93 59.24
C VAL A 1023 12.98 94.50 60.45
N VAL A 1024 14.13 95.13 60.68
CA VAL A 1024 14.98 94.86 61.84
C VAL A 1024 14.29 95.30 63.14
N ALA A 1025 13.68 96.48 63.18
CA ALA A 1025 12.93 96.94 64.35
C ALA A 1025 11.69 96.08 64.65
N ALA A 1026 10.93 95.69 63.61
CA ALA A 1026 9.81 94.76 63.71
C ALA A 1026 10.29 93.37 64.21
N GLY A 1027 11.41 92.87 63.70
CA GLY A 1027 12.03 91.61 64.14
C GLY A 1027 12.49 91.64 65.60
N ILE A 1028 13.02 92.77 66.08
CA ILE A 1028 13.42 92.97 67.49
C ILE A 1028 12.20 92.96 68.41
N GLU A 1029 11.12 93.68 68.07
CA GLU A 1029 9.87 93.67 68.83
C GLU A 1029 9.26 92.26 68.86
N ALA A 1030 9.11 91.62 67.69
CA ALA A 1030 8.58 90.27 67.58
C ALA A 1030 9.38 89.28 68.44
N SER A 1031 10.71 89.35 68.39
CA SER A 1031 11.60 88.50 69.19
C SER A 1031 11.44 88.72 70.69
N LEU A 1032 11.36 89.97 71.14
CA LEU A 1032 11.10 90.32 72.55
C LEU A 1032 9.75 89.76 73.03
N LEU A 1033 8.69 89.93 72.23
CA LEU A 1033 7.35 89.47 72.56
C LEU A 1033 7.23 87.94 72.51
N ILE A 1034 7.86 87.28 71.55
CA ILE A 1034 7.95 85.81 71.49
C ILE A 1034 8.68 85.26 72.73
N GLY A 1035 9.81 85.87 73.10
CA GLY A 1035 10.53 85.54 74.32
C GLY A 1035 9.67 85.72 75.59
N LEU A 1036 8.95 86.84 75.68
CA LEU A 1036 8.08 87.16 76.80
C LEU A 1036 6.87 86.22 76.90
N VAL A 1037 6.21 85.90 75.79
CA VAL A 1037 4.98 85.08 75.78
C VAL A 1037 5.28 83.59 75.93
N TYR A 1038 6.23 83.04 75.18
CA TYR A 1038 6.43 81.58 75.10
C TYR A 1038 7.54 81.06 76.01
N LEU A 1039 8.63 81.82 76.20
CA LEU A 1039 9.79 81.36 76.97
C LEU A 1039 9.73 81.81 78.44
N SER A 1040 9.21 83.01 78.73
CA SER A 1040 9.17 83.53 80.10
C SER A 1040 8.42 82.67 81.14
N PRO A 1041 7.32 81.95 80.79
CA PRO A 1041 6.63 81.07 81.74
C PRO A 1041 7.51 79.92 82.26
N ILE A 1042 8.52 79.50 81.48
CA ILE A 1042 9.47 78.44 81.83
C ILE A 1042 10.75 79.04 82.42
N ALA A 1043 11.30 80.07 81.79
CA ALA A 1043 12.54 80.73 82.20
C ALA A 1043 12.40 81.46 83.54
N SER A 1044 11.28 82.14 83.80
CA SER A 1044 11.13 82.99 84.99
C SER A 1044 11.07 82.20 86.30
N PRO A 1045 10.32 81.07 86.44
CA PRO A 1045 10.40 80.23 87.62
C PRO A 1045 11.80 79.68 87.88
N ILE A 1046 12.54 79.31 86.83
CA ILE A 1046 13.92 78.80 86.96
C ILE A 1046 14.86 79.92 87.45
N ALA A 1047 14.80 81.11 86.83
CA ALA A 1047 15.60 82.27 87.23
C ALA A 1047 15.27 82.74 88.67
N VAL A 1048 14.00 82.79 89.06
CA VAL A 1048 13.58 83.15 90.42
C VAL A 1048 13.99 82.09 91.44
N LYS A 1049 13.97 80.80 91.09
CA LYS A 1049 14.46 79.70 91.95
C LYS A 1049 15.99 79.76 92.13
N ALA A 1050 16.74 80.10 91.07
CA ALA A 1050 18.18 80.33 91.14
C ALA A 1050 18.51 81.56 92.01
N TRP A 1051 17.79 82.67 91.81
CA TRP A 1051 17.93 83.89 92.61
C TRP A 1051 17.70 83.64 94.11
N ARG A 1052 16.58 83.00 94.48
CA ARG A 1052 16.26 82.68 95.88
C ARG A 1052 17.34 81.83 96.57
N ARG A 1053 18.05 80.97 95.82
CA ARG A 1053 19.14 80.12 96.37
C ARG A 1053 20.47 80.85 96.54
N LYS A 1054 20.83 81.77 95.63
CA LYS A 1054 22.15 82.44 95.65
C LYS A 1054 22.12 83.90 96.16
N GLY A 1055 20.96 84.45 96.50
CA GLY A 1055 20.79 85.81 97.04
C GLY A 1055 21.02 86.95 96.04
N LYS A 1056 21.75 86.67 94.95
CA LYS A 1056 22.07 87.58 93.84
C LYS A 1056 21.57 86.99 92.53
N LEU A 1057 20.88 87.78 91.71
CA LEU A 1057 20.69 87.51 90.28
C LEU A 1057 21.75 88.32 89.51
N GLU A 1058 22.99 88.29 90.01
CA GLU A 1058 24.14 88.93 89.37
C GLU A 1058 24.74 88.04 88.27
N LEU A 1059 23.91 87.21 87.61
CA LEU A 1059 24.18 86.75 86.24
C LEU A 1059 23.91 87.89 85.24
N SER A 1060 24.56 89.01 85.54
CA SER A 1060 25.00 90.06 84.64
C SER A 1060 23.99 90.59 83.61
N THR A 1061 23.22 91.59 84.05
CA THR A 1061 22.63 92.59 83.14
C THR A 1061 23.67 93.25 82.22
N ARG A 1062 24.96 93.27 82.62
CA ARG A 1062 26.07 93.69 81.76
C ARG A 1062 26.32 92.71 80.59
N ILE A 1063 26.36 91.39 80.85
CA ILE A 1063 26.50 90.37 79.78
C ILE A 1063 25.32 90.45 78.82
N MET A 1064 24.09 90.55 79.36
CA MET A 1064 22.88 90.71 78.56
C MET A 1064 22.93 91.98 77.70
N GLY A 1065 23.37 93.11 78.27
CA GLY A 1065 23.59 94.36 77.54
C GLY A 1065 24.67 94.27 76.47
N THR A 1066 25.79 93.57 76.72
CA THR A 1066 26.84 93.35 75.72
C THR A 1066 26.39 92.40 74.61
N LEU A 1067 25.56 91.40 74.89
CA LEU A 1067 25.00 90.51 73.86
C LEU A 1067 24.00 91.27 72.97
N VAL A 1068 23.13 92.09 73.56
CA VAL A 1068 22.23 93.00 72.82
C VAL A 1068 23.05 93.94 71.93
N GLY A 1069 24.03 94.66 72.50
CA GLY A 1069 24.90 95.58 71.75
C GLY A 1069 25.67 94.90 70.63
N LEU A 1070 26.25 93.72 70.87
CA LEU A 1070 26.96 92.93 69.87
C LEU A 1070 26.02 92.44 68.76
N SER A 1071 24.82 91.96 69.09
CA SER A 1071 23.85 91.51 68.09
C SER A 1071 23.40 92.64 67.15
N LEU A 1072 23.12 93.82 67.70
CA LEU A 1072 22.78 95.02 66.92
C LEU A 1072 23.96 95.48 66.04
N MET A 1073 25.19 95.44 66.57
CA MET A 1073 26.40 95.76 65.81
C MET A 1073 26.64 94.78 64.67
N LEU A 1074 26.47 93.47 64.90
CA LEU A 1074 26.64 92.44 63.87
C LEU A 1074 25.62 92.59 62.74
N THR A 1075 24.33 92.78 63.06
CA THR A 1075 23.30 93.04 62.03
C THR A 1075 23.58 94.34 61.27
N GLY A 1076 24.02 95.41 61.93
CA GLY A 1076 24.39 96.66 61.26
C GLY A 1076 25.56 96.52 60.29
N ILE A 1077 26.58 95.69 60.62
CA ILE A 1077 27.70 95.40 59.71
C ILE A 1077 27.25 94.47 58.58
N ALA A 1078 26.36 93.52 58.84
CA ALA A 1078 25.80 92.66 57.80
C ALA A 1078 24.97 93.44 56.77
N GLU A 1079 24.20 94.43 57.22
CA GLU A 1079 23.45 95.35 56.37
C GLU A 1079 24.40 96.18 55.48
N LEU A 1080 25.40 96.82 56.09
CA LEU A 1080 26.39 97.66 55.40
C LEU A 1080 27.30 96.89 54.43
N SER A 1081 27.42 95.57 54.57
CA SER A 1081 28.26 94.73 53.71
C SER A 1081 27.50 93.98 52.62
N ALA A 1082 26.16 93.94 52.68
CA ALA A 1082 25.30 93.13 51.79
C ALA A 1082 25.69 91.63 51.70
N LEU A 1083 26.48 91.13 52.66
CA LEU A 1083 26.95 89.74 52.67
C LEU A 1083 25.85 88.80 53.19
N GLN A 1084 25.11 88.19 52.27
CA GLN A 1084 23.92 87.38 52.60
C GLN A 1084 24.17 86.29 53.66
N THR A 1085 25.25 85.52 53.57
CA THR A 1085 25.57 84.48 54.58
C THR A 1085 25.92 85.06 55.95
N PHE A 1086 26.39 86.30 56.01
CA PHE A 1086 26.64 87.02 57.27
C PHE A 1086 25.37 87.69 57.81
N MET A 1087 24.44 88.09 56.95
CA MET A 1087 23.09 88.52 57.34
C MET A 1087 22.24 87.33 57.85
N GLU A 1088 22.29 86.18 57.18
CA GLU A 1088 21.73 84.91 57.64
C GLU A 1088 22.18 84.60 59.07
N ALA A 1089 23.49 84.63 59.34
CA ALA A 1089 24.04 84.36 60.66
C ALA A 1089 23.69 85.45 61.71
N SER A 1090 23.85 86.73 61.37
CA SER A 1090 23.64 87.83 62.33
C SER A 1090 22.16 88.07 62.67
N SER A 1091 21.24 87.91 61.72
CA SER A 1091 19.79 88.00 61.97
C SER A 1091 19.30 86.85 62.87
N ALA A 1092 19.83 85.64 62.72
CA ALA A 1092 19.55 84.53 63.63
C ALA A 1092 20.08 84.81 65.05
N ILE A 1093 21.28 85.36 65.18
CA ILE A 1093 21.86 85.79 66.47
C ILE A 1093 21.01 86.90 67.12
N LEU A 1094 20.53 87.88 66.34
CA LEU A 1094 19.66 88.97 66.79
C LEU A 1094 18.35 88.42 67.39
N VAL A 1095 17.63 87.59 66.63
CA VAL A 1095 16.36 86.99 67.05
C VAL A 1095 16.51 86.17 68.33
N LEU A 1096 17.52 85.28 68.38
CA LEU A 1096 17.78 84.46 69.57
C LEU A 1096 18.18 85.31 70.79
N THR A 1097 18.94 86.39 70.60
CA THR A 1097 19.34 87.30 71.67
C THR A 1097 18.13 88.03 72.25
N PHE A 1098 17.28 88.61 71.42
CA PHE A 1098 16.10 89.35 71.89
C PHE A 1098 15.00 88.43 72.45
N MET A 1099 14.84 87.20 71.94
CA MET A 1099 14.02 86.16 72.59
C MET A 1099 14.52 85.80 73.99
N ALA A 1100 15.84 85.63 74.17
CA ALA A 1100 16.43 85.34 75.47
C ALA A 1100 16.21 86.51 76.46
N VAL A 1101 16.39 87.76 76.02
CA VAL A 1101 16.09 88.97 76.82
C VAL A 1101 14.62 88.99 77.24
N GLY A 1102 13.68 88.86 76.29
CA GLY A 1102 12.24 88.88 76.56
C GLY A 1102 11.80 87.85 77.60
N SER A 1103 12.40 86.65 77.56
CA SER A 1103 12.11 85.56 78.50
C SER A 1103 12.44 85.86 79.97
N LEU A 1104 13.35 86.82 80.23
CA LEU A 1104 13.88 87.11 81.57
C LEU A 1104 13.31 88.40 82.18
N ILE A 1105 12.56 89.21 81.42
CA ILE A 1105 11.93 90.45 81.90
C ILE A 1105 11.10 90.24 83.19
N PRO A 1106 10.22 89.22 83.30
CA PRO A 1106 9.40 89.05 84.51
C PRO A 1106 10.23 88.65 85.74
N ALA A 1107 11.28 87.86 85.56
CA ALA A 1107 12.20 87.47 86.64
C ALA A 1107 13.01 88.67 87.16
N LEU A 1108 13.48 89.54 86.25
CA LEU A 1108 14.19 90.77 86.59
C LEU A 1108 13.27 91.75 87.35
N ALA A 1109 12.03 91.94 86.89
CA ALA A 1109 11.03 92.76 87.56
C ALA A 1109 10.68 92.23 88.97
N ALA A 1110 10.46 90.92 89.11
CA ALA A 1110 10.19 90.28 90.41
C ALA A 1110 11.36 90.43 91.39
N ALA A 1111 12.60 90.28 90.92
CA ALA A 1111 13.80 90.51 91.73
C ALA A 1111 13.89 91.97 92.20
N ALA A 1112 13.67 92.95 91.32
CA ALA A 1112 13.68 94.37 91.67
C ALA A 1112 12.59 94.74 92.70
N TYR A 1113 11.36 94.28 92.49
CA TYR A 1113 10.23 94.50 93.42
C TYR A 1113 10.52 93.96 94.83
N SER A 1114 11.09 92.76 94.92
CA SER A 1114 11.47 92.16 96.20
C SER A 1114 12.56 92.95 96.94
N LYS A 1115 13.52 93.53 96.21
CA LYS A 1115 14.63 94.32 96.77
C LYS A 1115 14.11 95.64 97.36
N SER A 1116 13.14 96.26 96.69
CA SER A 1116 12.39 97.42 97.23
C SER A 1116 11.67 97.08 98.54
N ARG A 1117 10.92 95.97 98.58
CA ARG A 1117 10.19 95.54 99.79
C ARG A 1117 11.12 95.24 100.97
N ARG A 1118 12.29 94.63 100.72
CA ARG A 1118 13.27 94.28 101.77
C ARG A 1118 13.99 95.48 102.39
N ASN A 1119 14.02 96.63 101.69
CA ASN A 1119 14.53 97.89 102.24
C ASN A 1119 13.48 98.68 103.04
N ARG A 1120 12.19 98.34 102.96
CA ARG A 1120 11.10 98.97 103.75
C ARG A 1120 10.75 98.20 105.03
N SER A 1121 11.52 97.17 105.39
CA SER A 1121 11.25 96.28 106.53
C SER A 1121 12.46 96.10 107.45
N LYS A 1122 13.21 97.19 107.66
CA LYS A 1122 14.13 97.35 108.78
C LYS A 1122 13.73 98.65 109.52
N PRO A 1123 13.65 98.65 110.86
CA PRO A 1123 13.83 99.87 111.62
C PRO A 1123 15.29 100.35 111.53
#